data_AF-A0A922KC06-F1
#
_entry.id   AF-A0A922KC06-F1
#
_cell.length_a   1.000
_cell.length_b   1.000
_cell.length_c   1.000
_cell.angle_alpha   90.00
_cell.angle_beta   90.00
_cell.angle_gamma   90.00
#
_symmetry.space_group_name_H-M   'P 1'
#
loop_
_entity.id
_entity.type
_entity.pdbx_description
1 polymer ?
#
loop_
_entity_poly.entity_id
_entity_poly.type
_entity_poly.pdbx_seq_one_letter_code
_entity_poly.pdbx_strand_id
1 'polypeptide(L)'
;MKKRSTLKLLSELYFVGVIEDSGIFMNIIKDLTSLEHLKDRDTTQTNLTLLASFARQGRIFLGLPLSGQEIHEEFFKGLNVTADQKKFFRKAFHTYYDAAAELLQSEHGSLHQMEHENAKILSARGELNDENASSYEKLRKSYDHLYRNVSSLAEALDMQPPAMPEDGHTTRVTTGEGASPPASGKDSSILEAIWDDEDTRAFYECLPDLRAFVPAVLLGEADPKANEISMKMQEQHTEPAPESDQDQQAAQDAAEVSSDSGALQEGKGIDKGKDKEEKDKEKIKDSDKEKGKEKDADKKGENEKEKSKGQEGTNLEALLQRLPGCVSRDLIDQLTVEFCYLNSKSNRKKLVRGLFNVPRTSLELLPYYSRMVATLSTCMKDVSSMLLQMLEEEFNFLINKKDQMNIETKIRNIRFIGELCKFKIAPAGLVFSCLKACLDDFTHHNIDVACNLLETCGRFLYRSPETTIRMANMLEILMRLKNVKNLDPRHSTLVENAYYLCKPPERSARVAKVRPPLHQYIRKLLFSDLDKTTIEHVLRQLRKLPWSDCEPYLLKCFMKVYKGKYGQIHLIASLTAGLSRYHDEFAVAVVDEVLEEIRVGLELNDYGMQQRRIAHMRFLGELYNYEHVDSSVIFDTLYLILVFGHGTPEQDSLDPPEDCFRIRMVTTLLETCGHYFDRGSSKRKLDRFLVHFQRYILSKGALPLDIEFDLQDLFAELRPNMTRYSSIEEANAAVIELEEHEHSVSADKANNEKYSDSENSSRRTTSNANSVNGKSIGNGTEENGRVHEDIGTVIVIRGVAV
;
A
#
# COMPACT_ATOMS: atom_id res chain seq x y z
N MET A 1 -7.38 -52.58 -33.71
CA MET A 1 -6.91 -53.67 -34.62
C MET A 1 -8.05 -54.54 -35.14
N LYS A 2 -8.50 -55.62 -34.46
CA LYS A 2 -9.41 -56.66 -35.02
C LYS A 2 -10.56 -56.13 -35.92
N LYS A 3 -11.42 -55.21 -35.43
CA LYS A 3 -12.52 -54.61 -36.22
C LYS A 3 -12.07 -54.10 -37.61
N ARG A 4 -10.91 -53.46 -37.72
CA ARG A 4 -10.39 -52.88 -38.98
C ARG A 4 -9.96 -53.96 -39.98
N SER A 5 -9.30 -55.00 -39.50
CA SER A 5 -8.90 -56.15 -40.33
C SER A 5 -10.11 -56.93 -40.82
N THR A 6 -11.13 -57.12 -39.96
CA THR A 6 -12.40 -57.77 -40.35
C THR A 6 -13.16 -56.95 -41.39
N LEU A 7 -13.29 -55.63 -41.19
CA LEU A 7 -13.98 -54.75 -42.14
C LEU A 7 -13.27 -54.72 -43.51
N LYS A 8 -11.93 -54.66 -43.52
CA LYS A 8 -11.15 -54.78 -44.76
C LYS A 8 -11.39 -56.12 -45.46
N LEU A 9 -11.29 -57.23 -44.74
CA LEU A 9 -11.49 -58.57 -45.28
C LEU A 9 -12.91 -58.75 -45.85
N LEU A 10 -13.94 -58.21 -45.20
CA LEU A 10 -15.31 -58.22 -45.72
C LEU A 10 -15.39 -57.46 -47.06
N SER A 11 -14.79 -56.27 -47.16
CA SER A 11 -14.76 -55.52 -48.42
C SER A 11 -13.99 -56.26 -49.53
N GLU A 12 -12.86 -56.90 -49.20
CA GLU A 12 -12.09 -57.70 -50.16
C GLU A 12 -12.87 -58.94 -50.64
N LEU A 13 -13.58 -59.64 -49.74
CA LEU A 13 -14.45 -60.76 -50.10
C LEU A 13 -15.66 -60.33 -50.95
N TYR A 14 -16.22 -59.14 -50.70
CA TYR A 14 -17.27 -58.56 -51.54
C TYR A 14 -16.75 -58.20 -52.95
N PHE A 15 -15.57 -57.59 -53.07
CA PHE A 15 -14.98 -57.27 -54.37
C PHE A 15 -14.56 -58.49 -55.20
N VAL A 16 -14.30 -59.64 -54.55
CA VAL A 16 -14.02 -60.92 -55.24
C VAL A 16 -15.31 -61.72 -55.51
N GLY A 17 -16.49 -61.21 -55.13
CA GLY A 17 -17.78 -61.87 -55.36
C GLY A 17 -18.08 -63.04 -54.43
N VAL A 18 -17.36 -63.18 -53.32
CA VAL A 18 -17.61 -64.20 -52.28
C VAL A 18 -18.76 -63.77 -51.35
N ILE A 19 -19.04 -62.47 -51.28
CA ILE A 19 -20.19 -61.88 -50.59
C ILE A 19 -20.96 -61.05 -51.62
N GLU A 20 -22.23 -61.39 -51.86
CA GLU A 20 -23.08 -60.67 -52.82
C GLU A 20 -23.94 -59.58 -52.14
N ASP A 21 -24.24 -59.70 -50.84
CA ASP A 21 -25.06 -58.73 -50.12
C ASP A 21 -24.26 -57.49 -49.66
N SER A 22 -24.55 -56.36 -50.28
CA SER A 22 -24.06 -55.03 -49.90
C SER A 22 -24.75 -54.45 -48.65
N GLY A 23 -25.88 -55.01 -48.21
CA GLY A 23 -26.62 -54.64 -47.00
C GLY A 23 -25.86 -54.86 -45.69
N ILE A 24 -24.95 -55.85 -45.64
CA ILE A 24 -24.04 -56.08 -44.50
C ILE A 24 -23.28 -54.79 -44.17
N PHE A 25 -22.74 -54.09 -45.18
CA PHE A 25 -22.02 -52.84 -44.97
C PHE A 25 -22.94 -51.69 -44.54
N MET A 26 -24.20 -51.65 -44.98
CA MET A 26 -25.15 -50.62 -44.54
C MET A 26 -25.35 -50.68 -43.02
N ASN A 27 -25.51 -51.90 -42.47
CA ASN A 27 -25.67 -52.10 -41.03
C ASN A 27 -24.39 -51.72 -40.25
N ILE A 28 -23.22 -52.12 -40.73
CA ILE A 28 -21.93 -51.77 -40.09
C ILE A 28 -21.68 -50.26 -40.11
N ILE A 29 -21.94 -49.59 -41.24
CA ILE A 29 -21.78 -48.13 -41.32
C ILE A 29 -22.81 -47.42 -40.46
N LYS A 30 -24.07 -47.88 -40.42
CA LYS A 30 -25.12 -47.31 -39.55
C LYS A 30 -24.73 -47.31 -38.07
N ASP A 31 -24.13 -48.39 -37.60
CA ASP A 31 -23.57 -48.53 -36.25
C ASP A 31 -22.41 -47.54 -36.04
N LEU A 32 -21.38 -47.59 -36.89
CA LEU A 32 -20.20 -46.73 -36.79
C LEU A 32 -20.51 -45.22 -36.90
N THR A 33 -21.57 -44.83 -37.62
CA THR A 33 -22.04 -43.45 -37.76
C THR A 33 -23.10 -43.03 -36.72
N SER A 34 -23.36 -43.82 -35.69
CA SER A 34 -24.28 -43.41 -34.62
C SER A 34 -23.72 -42.21 -33.84
N LEU A 35 -24.49 -41.12 -33.79
CA LEU A 35 -24.11 -39.89 -33.09
C LEU A 35 -23.97 -40.06 -31.57
N GLU A 36 -24.54 -41.13 -31.00
CA GLU A 36 -24.35 -41.44 -29.58
C GLU A 36 -22.89 -41.77 -29.23
N HIS A 37 -22.11 -42.29 -30.20
CA HIS A 37 -20.70 -42.58 -30.01
C HIS A 37 -19.83 -41.33 -29.85
N LEU A 38 -20.29 -40.16 -30.32
CA LEU A 38 -19.59 -38.88 -30.15
C LEU A 38 -19.50 -38.42 -28.69
N LYS A 39 -20.26 -39.05 -27.78
CA LYS A 39 -20.19 -38.83 -26.33
C LYS A 39 -19.01 -39.55 -25.66
N ASP A 40 -18.39 -40.53 -26.33
CA ASP A 40 -17.21 -41.24 -25.84
C ASP A 40 -16.02 -41.04 -26.77
N ARG A 41 -14.91 -40.53 -26.22
CA ARG A 41 -13.70 -40.20 -26.99
C ARG A 41 -13.05 -41.45 -27.61
N ASP A 42 -12.96 -42.57 -26.88
CA ASP A 42 -12.26 -43.76 -27.36
C ASP A 42 -13.05 -44.47 -28.49
N THR A 43 -14.38 -44.52 -28.36
CA THR A 43 -15.27 -45.00 -29.43
C THR A 43 -15.27 -44.03 -30.62
N THR A 44 -15.28 -42.72 -30.40
CA THR A 44 -15.18 -41.70 -31.47
C THR A 44 -13.92 -41.88 -32.31
N GLN A 45 -12.76 -42.00 -31.67
CA GLN A 45 -11.47 -42.23 -32.35
C GLN A 45 -11.45 -43.58 -33.10
N THR A 46 -12.01 -44.63 -32.47
CA THR A 46 -12.14 -45.96 -33.10
C THR A 46 -13.04 -45.90 -34.34
N ASN A 47 -14.17 -45.20 -34.27
CA ASN A 47 -15.12 -45.11 -35.38
C ASN A 47 -14.57 -44.23 -36.51
N LEU A 48 -14.00 -43.06 -36.22
CA LEU A 48 -13.35 -42.21 -37.23
C LEU A 48 -12.26 -42.98 -38.00
N THR A 49 -11.38 -43.71 -37.31
CA THR A 49 -10.31 -44.49 -37.96
C THR A 49 -10.81 -45.72 -38.73
N LEU A 50 -11.94 -46.31 -38.34
CA LEU A 50 -12.62 -47.36 -39.12
C LEU A 50 -13.30 -46.78 -40.36
N LEU A 51 -14.06 -45.70 -40.21
CA LEU A 51 -14.77 -44.99 -41.29
C LEU A 51 -13.77 -44.46 -42.33
N ALA A 52 -12.69 -43.79 -41.92
CA ALA A 52 -11.65 -43.29 -42.82
C ALA A 52 -10.87 -44.43 -43.51
N SER A 53 -10.81 -45.62 -42.92
CA SER A 53 -10.23 -46.80 -43.57
C SER A 53 -11.20 -47.47 -44.53
N PHE A 54 -12.50 -47.45 -44.24
CA PHE A 54 -13.55 -47.95 -45.13
C PHE A 54 -13.71 -47.03 -46.34
N ALA A 55 -13.81 -45.71 -46.16
CA ALA A 55 -14.01 -44.76 -47.25
C ALA A 55 -12.90 -44.84 -48.33
N ARG A 56 -11.63 -44.99 -47.91
CA ARG A 56 -10.49 -45.22 -48.82
C ARG A 56 -10.56 -46.52 -49.62
N GLN A 57 -11.13 -47.59 -49.08
CA GLN A 57 -11.16 -48.93 -49.71
C GLN A 57 -12.49 -49.19 -50.43
N GLY A 58 -13.57 -48.61 -49.92
CA GLY A 58 -14.95 -48.74 -50.35
C GLY A 58 -15.45 -47.56 -51.19
N ARG A 59 -14.58 -46.87 -51.93
CA ARG A 59 -14.91 -45.67 -52.73
C ARG A 59 -16.12 -45.88 -53.66
N ILE A 60 -16.31 -47.10 -54.17
CA ILE A 60 -17.50 -47.49 -54.96
C ILE A 60 -18.83 -47.40 -54.18
N PHE A 61 -18.85 -47.72 -52.89
CA PHE A 61 -20.04 -47.57 -52.03
C PHE A 61 -20.38 -46.11 -51.79
N LEU A 62 -19.37 -45.23 -51.75
CA LEU A 62 -19.53 -43.78 -51.65
C LEU A 62 -19.74 -43.10 -53.01
N GLY A 63 -19.59 -43.83 -54.12
CA GLY A 63 -19.64 -43.29 -55.48
C GLY A 63 -18.60 -42.20 -55.74
N LEU A 64 -17.40 -42.34 -55.17
CA LEU A 64 -16.22 -41.49 -55.38
C LEU A 64 -15.36 -42.05 -56.53
N PRO A 65 -14.59 -41.22 -57.26
CA PRO A 65 -13.75 -41.66 -58.37
C PRO A 65 -12.67 -42.64 -57.89
N LEU A 66 -12.37 -43.65 -58.70
CA LEU A 66 -11.35 -44.66 -58.41
C LEU A 66 -9.97 -44.23 -58.93
N SER A 67 -8.94 -44.34 -58.10
CA SER A 67 -7.56 -43.99 -58.45
C SER A 67 -6.84 -45.17 -59.14
N GLY A 68 -7.16 -45.42 -60.40
CA GLY A 68 -6.56 -46.51 -61.19
C GLY A 68 -7.14 -46.60 -62.61
N GLN A 69 -6.44 -47.29 -63.51
CA GLN A 69 -6.80 -47.36 -64.94
C GLN A 69 -8.18 -47.97 -65.22
N GLU A 70 -8.73 -47.62 -66.38
CA GLU A 70 -10.06 -47.94 -66.93
C GLU A 70 -10.48 -49.42 -66.78
N ILE A 71 -9.50 -50.34 -66.78
CA ILE A 71 -9.65 -51.79 -66.53
C ILE A 71 -10.48 -52.08 -65.27
N HIS A 72 -10.38 -51.23 -64.24
CA HIS A 72 -11.16 -51.39 -63.01
C HIS A 72 -12.66 -51.09 -63.20
N GLU A 73 -13.06 -50.19 -64.09
CA GLU A 73 -14.47 -49.80 -64.23
C GLU A 73 -15.34 -50.93 -64.79
N GLU A 74 -14.81 -51.78 -65.68
CA GLU A 74 -15.56 -52.95 -66.16
C GLU A 74 -15.73 -54.02 -65.08
N PHE A 75 -14.69 -54.28 -64.29
CA PHE A 75 -14.77 -55.19 -63.14
C PHE A 75 -15.79 -54.69 -62.10
N PHE A 76 -15.74 -53.40 -61.76
CA PHE A 76 -16.62 -52.79 -60.76
C PHE A 76 -18.08 -52.58 -61.23
N LYS A 77 -18.36 -52.61 -62.55
CA LYS A 77 -19.74 -52.64 -63.08
C LYS A 77 -20.51 -53.93 -62.73
N GLY A 78 -19.81 -55.02 -62.38
CA GLY A 78 -20.43 -56.29 -61.99
C GLY A 78 -20.98 -56.34 -60.56
N LEU A 79 -20.76 -55.31 -59.72
CA LEU A 79 -21.16 -55.31 -58.31
C LEU A 79 -22.53 -54.65 -58.10
N ASN A 80 -23.44 -55.37 -57.43
CA ASN A 80 -24.82 -54.94 -57.13
C ASN A 80 -24.91 -53.88 -56.01
N VAL A 81 -24.26 -52.72 -56.21
CA VAL A 81 -24.40 -51.54 -55.35
C VAL A 81 -25.34 -50.52 -55.99
N THR A 82 -26.60 -50.51 -55.53
CA THR A 82 -27.68 -49.66 -56.03
C THR A 82 -27.44 -48.16 -55.80
N ALA A 83 -28.17 -47.31 -56.52
CA ALA A 83 -28.12 -45.86 -56.36
C ALA A 83 -28.54 -45.43 -54.94
N ASP A 84 -29.57 -46.06 -54.37
CA ASP A 84 -30.07 -45.74 -53.02
C ASP A 84 -29.08 -46.16 -51.92
N GLN A 85 -28.37 -47.27 -52.09
CA GLN A 85 -27.26 -47.63 -51.21
C GLN A 85 -26.13 -46.59 -51.27
N LYS A 86 -25.73 -46.15 -52.47
CA LYS A 86 -24.72 -45.08 -52.64
C LYS A 86 -25.17 -43.74 -52.04
N LYS A 87 -26.48 -43.47 -52.03
CA LYS A 87 -27.10 -42.32 -51.37
C LYS A 87 -27.10 -42.47 -49.84
N PHE A 88 -27.39 -43.66 -49.32
CA PHE A 88 -27.31 -43.99 -47.89
C PHE A 88 -25.88 -43.81 -47.35
N PHE A 89 -24.89 -44.46 -47.97
CA PHE A 89 -23.50 -44.37 -47.51
C PHE A 89 -22.99 -42.93 -47.52
N ARG A 90 -23.22 -42.16 -48.60
CA ARG A 90 -22.86 -40.75 -48.62
C ARG A 90 -23.53 -39.95 -47.51
N LYS A 91 -24.85 -40.10 -47.31
CA LYS A 91 -25.55 -39.37 -46.23
C LYS A 91 -25.00 -39.72 -44.85
N ALA A 92 -24.82 -41.00 -44.54
CA ALA A 92 -24.31 -41.46 -43.25
C ALA A 92 -22.90 -40.91 -42.96
N PHE A 93 -22.01 -40.94 -43.95
CA PHE A 93 -20.65 -40.40 -43.81
C PHE A 93 -20.61 -38.88 -43.67
N HIS A 94 -21.41 -38.12 -44.43
CA HIS A 94 -21.45 -36.66 -44.31
C HIS A 94 -22.03 -36.25 -42.94
N THR A 95 -23.20 -36.77 -42.56
CA THR A 95 -23.83 -36.40 -41.27
C THR A 95 -22.96 -36.75 -40.05
N TYR A 96 -22.15 -37.82 -40.11
CA TYR A 96 -21.18 -38.12 -39.05
C TYR A 96 -19.91 -37.24 -39.13
N TYR A 97 -19.47 -36.88 -40.33
CA TYR A 97 -18.36 -35.93 -40.51
C TYR A 97 -18.71 -34.53 -40.00
N ASP A 98 -19.89 -34.03 -40.34
CA ASP A 98 -20.38 -32.71 -39.93
C ASP A 98 -20.43 -32.63 -38.39
N ALA A 99 -21.04 -33.62 -37.72
CA ALA A 99 -21.10 -33.69 -36.26
C ALA A 99 -19.72 -33.93 -35.60
N ALA A 100 -18.79 -34.60 -36.27
CA ALA A 100 -17.41 -34.74 -35.80
C ALA A 100 -16.60 -33.44 -35.97
N ALA A 101 -16.93 -32.60 -36.95
CA ALA A 101 -16.36 -31.27 -37.13
C ALA A 101 -16.92 -30.27 -36.10
N GLU A 102 -18.22 -30.35 -35.77
CA GLU A 102 -18.81 -29.61 -34.63
C GLU A 102 -18.14 -29.98 -33.30
N LEU A 103 -17.94 -31.28 -33.04
CA LEU A 103 -17.20 -31.75 -31.87
C LEU A 103 -15.75 -31.23 -31.84
N LEU A 104 -15.07 -31.23 -32.99
CA LEU A 104 -13.71 -30.70 -33.13
C LEU A 104 -13.64 -29.19 -32.83
N GLN A 105 -14.64 -28.41 -33.28
CA GLN A 105 -14.76 -26.99 -32.95
C GLN A 105 -15.03 -26.75 -31.46
N SER A 106 -15.87 -27.59 -30.83
CA SER A 106 -16.15 -27.53 -29.39
C SER A 106 -14.91 -27.86 -28.53
N GLU A 107 -14.15 -28.89 -28.91
CA GLU A 107 -12.87 -29.26 -28.28
C GLU A 107 -11.80 -28.17 -28.47
N HIS A 108 -11.77 -27.52 -29.65
CA HIS A 108 -10.88 -26.37 -29.94
C HIS A 108 -11.21 -25.15 -29.05
N GLY A 109 -12.48 -24.78 -28.94
CA GLY A 109 -12.92 -23.70 -28.04
C GLY A 109 -12.61 -23.99 -26.57
N SER A 110 -12.77 -25.26 -26.15
CA SER A 110 -12.42 -25.73 -24.81
C SER A 110 -10.91 -25.65 -24.54
N LEU A 111 -10.08 -26.00 -25.53
CA LEU A 111 -8.63 -25.87 -25.45
C LEU A 111 -8.20 -24.41 -25.32
N HIS A 112 -8.74 -23.51 -26.15
CA HIS A 112 -8.45 -22.07 -26.08
C HIS A 112 -8.95 -21.40 -24.78
N GLN A 113 -10.09 -21.84 -24.23
CA GLN A 113 -10.50 -21.39 -22.89
C GLN A 113 -9.45 -21.78 -21.83
N MET A 114 -8.97 -23.02 -21.85
CA MET A 114 -7.92 -23.48 -20.91
C MET A 114 -6.58 -22.76 -21.14
N GLU A 115 -6.22 -22.42 -22.38
CA GLU A 115 -5.05 -21.58 -22.67
C GLU A 115 -5.20 -20.17 -22.08
N HIS A 116 -6.38 -19.56 -22.22
CA HIS A 116 -6.66 -18.22 -21.70
C HIS A 116 -6.73 -18.18 -20.17
N GLU A 117 -7.25 -19.24 -19.53
CA GLU A 117 -7.23 -19.42 -18.08
C GLU A 117 -5.81 -19.66 -17.55
N ASN A 118 -5.03 -20.54 -18.19
CA ASN A 118 -3.62 -20.75 -17.83
C ASN A 118 -2.78 -19.49 -18.06
N ALA A 119 -3.04 -18.72 -19.11
CA ALA A 119 -2.39 -17.42 -19.34
C ALA A 119 -2.73 -16.42 -18.22
N LYS A 120 -3.97 -16.37 -17.73
CA LYS A 120 -4.34 -15.56 -16.55
C LYS A 120 -3.61 -15.99 -15.29
N ILE A 121 -3.54 -17.30 -15.01
CA ILE A 121 -2.84 -17.84 -13.83
C ILE A 121 -1.35 -17.52 -13.90
N LEU A 122 -0.70 -17.80 -15.03
CA LEU A 122 0.72 -17.47 -15.28
C LEU A 122 0.97 -15.96 -15.21
N SER A 123 0.01 -15.14 -15.64
CA SER A 123 0.06 -13.67 -15.58
C SER A 123 -0.03 -13.15 -14.14
N ALA A 124 -0.91 -13.71 -13.30
CA ALA A 124 -1.05 -13.32 -11.89
C ALA A 124 0.09 -13.87 -11.00
N ARG A 125 0.42 -15.17 -11.13
CA ARG A 125 1.35 -15.89 -10.24
C ARG A 125 2.79 -15.98 -10.74
N GLY A 126 3.02 -15.84 -12.05
CA GLY A 126 4.35 -15.97 -12.66
C GLY A 126 4.76 -17.41 -12.96
N GLU A 127 4.03 -18.38 -12.42
CA GLU A 127 4.20 -19.82 -12.59
C GLU A 127 2.86 -20.50 -12.87
N LEU A 128 2.91 -21.74 -13.37
CA LEU A 128 1.76 -22.62 -13.53
C LEU A 128 2.01 -23.89 -12.70
N ASN A 129 0.99 -24.39 -12.00
CA ASN A 129 1.08 -25.66 -11.26
C ASN A 129 1.10 -26.87 -12.21
N ASP A 130 1.78 -27.93 -11.78
CA ASP A 130 1.91 -29.19 -12.54
C ASP A 130 0.55 -29.80 -12.93
N GLU A 131 -0.47 -29.63 -12.10
CA GLU A 131 -1.82 -30.14 -12.37
C GLU A 131 -2.43 -29.51 -13.63
N ASN A 132 -2.42 -28.17 -13.70
CA ASN A 132 -2.94 -27.39 -14.84
C ASN A 132 -2.09 -27.58 -16.12
N ALA A 133 -0.76 -27.69 -15.96
CA ALA A 133 0.11 -28.08 -17.06
C ALA A 133 -0.27 -29.47 -17.59
N SER A 134 -0.52 -30.44 -16.69
CA SER A 134 -0.92 -31.79 -17.08
C SER A 134 -2.32 -31.85 -17.71
N SER A 135 -3.28 -31.02 -17.26
CA SER A 135 -4.64 -31.01 -17.82
C SER A 135 -4.66 -30.41 -19.22
N TYR A 136 -3.93 -29.31 -19.43
CA TYR A 136 -3.77 -28.70 -20.75
C TYR A 136 -3.10 -29.67 -21.73
N GLU A 137 -1.99 -30.30 -21.33
CA GLU A 137 -1.27 -31.23 -22.22
C GLU A 137 -2.09 -32.51 -22.54
N LYS A 138 -2.95 -32.97 -21.62
CA LYS A 138 -3.93 -34.04 -21.89
C LYS A 138 -5.02 -33.60 -22.87
N LEU A 139 -5.61 -32.42 -22.67
CA LEU A 139 -6.67 -31.87 -23.53
C LEU A 139 -6.12 -31.62 -24.94
N ARG A 140 -4.97 -30.96 -25.03
CA ARG A 140 -4.23 -30.71 -26.27
C ARG A 140 -3.98 -31.98 -27.04
N LYS A 141 -3.40 -33.02 -26.42
CA LYS A 141 -3.15 -34.33 -27.07
C LYS A 141 -4.43 -34.99 -27.60
N SER A 142 -5.56 -34.83 -26.91
CA SER A 142 -6.85 -35.32 -27.37
C SER A 142 -7.36 -34.56 -28.59
N TYR A 143 -7.31 -33.22 -28.57
CA TYR A 143 -7.64 -32.36 -29.71
C TYR A 143 -6.76 -32.69 -30.93
N ASP A 144 -5.45 -32.75 -30.73
CA ASP A 144 -4.44 -33.14 -31.72
C ASP A 144 -4.73 -34.48 -32.39
N HIS A 145 -5.30 -35.43 -31.65
CA HIS A 145 -5.63 -36.76 -32.14
C HIS A 145 -7.00 -36.78 -32.85
N LEU A 146 -8.00 -36.04 -32.33
CA LEU A 146 -9.29 -35.84 -32.98
C LEU A 146 -9.12 -35.14 -34.33
N TYR A 147 -8.37 -34.03 -34.38
CA TYR A 147 -8.07 -33.28 -35.59
C TYR A 147 -7.50 -34.18 -36.69
N ARG A 148 -6.45 -34.97 -36.38
CA ARG A 148 -5.86 -35.93 -37.33
C ARG A 148 -6.85 -36.97 -37.85
N ASN A 149 -7.74 -37.48 -36.99
CA ASN A 149 -8.73 -38.47 -37.36
C ASN A 149 -9.86 -37.89 -38.22
N VAL A 150 -10.33 -36.67 -37.92
CA VAL A 150 -11.34 -35.95 -38.73
C VAL A 150 -10.73 -35.54 -40.07
N SER A 151 -9.50 -35.02 -40.10
CA SER A 151 -8.80 -34.69 -41.36
C SER A 151 -8.58 -35.92 -42.25
N SER A 152 -8.20 -37.09 -41.69
CA SER A 152 -8.06 -38.31 -42.50
C SER A 152 -9.39 -38.94 -42.91
N LEU A 153 -10.51 -38.56 -42.28
CA LEU A 153 -11.86 -38.86 -42.77
C LEU A 153 -12.24 -37.93 -43.94
N ALA A 154 -11.96 -36.63 -43.84
CA ALA A 154 -12.16 -35.67 -44.93
C ALA A 154 -11.39 -36.09 -46.20
N GLU A 155 -10.09 -36.35 -46.05
CA GLU A 155 -9.20 -36.88 -47.09
C GLU A 155 -9.78 -38.16 -47.73
N ALA A 156 -10.31 -39.08 -46.92
CA ALA A 156 -10.88 -40.33 -47.41
C ALA A 156 -12.21 -40.16 -48.16
N LEU A 157 -12.87 -39.01 -48.03
CA LEU A 157 -14.12 -38.62 -48.67
C LEU A 157 -13.94 -37.66 -49.86
N ASP A 158 -12.69 -37.33 -50.23
CA ASP A 158 -12.33 -36.25 -51.17
C ASP A 158 -12.80 -34.84 -50.73
N MET A 159 -13.03 -34.65 -49.42
CA MET A 159 -13.44 -33.39 -48.81
C MET A 159 -12.21 -32.61 -48.28
N GLN A 160 -12.29 -31.29 -48.24
CA GLN A 160 -11.31 -30.49 -47.49
C GLN A 160 -11.51 -30.70 -45.98
N PRO A 161 -10.43 -30.77 -45.18
CA PRO A 161 -10.52 -30.85 -43.73
C PRO A 161 -11.15 -29.57 -43.15
N PRO A 162 -11.69 -29.60 -41.92
CA PRO A 162 -12.33 -28.43 -41.33
C PRO A 162 -11.32 -27.29 -41.16
N ALA A 163 -11.64 -26.12 -41.73
CA ALA A 163 -10.86 -24.92 -41.51
C ALA A 163 -11.09 -24.43 -40.07
N MET A 164 -10.02 -24.43 -39.28
CA MET A 164 -10.02 -23.83 -37.94
C MET A 164 -9.71 -22.33 -38.06
N PRO A 165 -10.25 -21.46 -37.19
CA PRO A 165 -9.86 -20.05 -37.16
C PRO A 165 -8.36 -19.89 -36.85
N GLU A 166 -7.63 -19.12 -37.66
CA GLU A 166 -6.25 -18.74 -37.36
C GLU A 166 -6.22 -17.42 -36.58
N ASP A 167 -6.12 -17.51 -35.25
CA ASP A 167 -5.78 -16.38 -34.37
C ASP A 167 -4.37 -16.58 -33.76
N GLY A 168 -3.50 -15.60 -33.97
CA GLY A 168 -2.03 -15.75 -33.90
C GLY A 168 -1.39 -15.84 -32.51
N HIS A 169 -2.06 -16.41 -31.50
CA HIS A 169 -1.67 -16.29 -30.08
C HIS A 169 -1.56 -17.61 -29.28
N THR A 170 -1.25 -18.74 -29.94
CA THR A 170 -0.85 -19.99 -29.25
C THR A 170 0.50 -19.85 -28.54
N THR A 171 0.47 -19.26 -27.35
CA THR A 171 1.66 -19.07 -26.50
C THR A 171 2.13 -20.42 -25.98
N ARG A 172 3.18 -20.98 -26.59
CA ARG A 172 3.77 -22.27 -26.21
C ARG A 172 4.36 -22.19 -24.80
N VAL A 173 3.56 -22.53 -23.79
CA VAL A 173 4.01 -22.67 -22.40
C VAL A 173 5.07 -23.77 -22.32
N THR A 174 6.34 -23.36 -22.26
CA THR A 174 7.46 -24.24 -21.98
C THR A 174 7.69 -24.26 -20.47
N THR A 175 7.47 -25.41 -19.84
CA THR A 175 7.86 -25.66 -18.45
C THR A 175 9.37 -25.49 -18.31
N GLY A 176 9.80 -24.51 -17.52
CA GLY A 176 11.21 -24.32 -17.20
C GLY A 176 11.69 -25.40 -16.24
N GLU A 177 12.63 -26.24 -16.67
CA GLU A 177 13.20 -27.28 -15.81
C GLU A 177 14.17 -26.70 -14.77
N GLY A 178 14.05 -27.16 -13.51
CA GLY A 178 15.20 -27.20 -12.59
C GLY A 178 15.39 -26.05 -11.60
N ALA A 179 14.45 -25.87 -10.67
CA ALA A 179 14.74 -25.27 -9.36
C ALA A 179 13.97 -26.01 -8.26
N SER A 180 14.67 -26.54 -7.25
CA SER A 180 14.03 -27.26 -6.13
C SER A 180 13.50 -26.28 -5.08
N PRO A 181 12.26 -26.46 -4.57
CA PRO A 181 11.74 -25.60 -3.50
C PRO A 181 12.46 -25.90 -2.17
N PRO A 182 12.88 -24.87 -1.41
CA PRO A 182 13.33 -25.05 -0.03
C PRO A 182 12.13 -25.41 0.90
N ALA A 183 12.45 -25.96 2.07
CA ALA A 183 11.51 -26.64 2.95
C ALA A 183 10.28 -25.79 3.37
N SER A 184 9.17 -26.49 3.59
CA SER A 184 7.88 -25.93 4.03
C SER A 184 7.98 -25.18 5.37
N GLY A 185 8.00 -23.85 5.31
CA GLY A 185 7.69 -23.00 6.45
C GLY A 185 6.22 -23.14 6.82
N LYS A 186 5.94 -23.61 8.04
CA LYS A 186 4.59 -23.67 8.61
C LYS A 186 4.27 -22.30 9.19
N ASP A 187 3.43 -21.51 8.52
CA ASP A 187 2.72 -20.42 9.18
C ASP A 187 1.28 -20.32 8.70
N SER A 188 0.36 -20.28 9.66
CA SER A 188 -1.07 -20.09 9.44
C SER A 188 -1.32 -18.58 9.37
N SER A 189 -0.96 -17.96 8.25
CA SER A 189 -1.12 -16.51 8.07
C SER A 189 -2.57 -16.09 8.27
N ILE A 190 -2.78 -15.21 9.25
CA ILE A 190 -3.97 -14.35 9.25
C ILE A 190 -3.87 -13.50 7.99
N LEU A 191 -4.85 -13.61 7.10
CA LEU A 191 -4.90 -12.79 5.89
C LEU A 191 -4.93 -11.31 6.29
N GLU A 192 -3.84 -10.59 6.06
CA GLU A 192 -3.83 -9.15 6.23
C GLU A 192 -4.85 -8.51 5.30
N ALA A 193 -5.58 -7.51 5.80
CA ALA A 193 -6.49 -6.73 4.98
C ALA A 193 -5.70 -6.05 3.85
N ILE A 194 -6.18 -6.17 2.61
CA ILE A 194 -5.53 -5.62 1.41
C ILE A 194 -5.30 -4.10 1.59
N TRP A 195 -6.30 -3.42 2.13
CA TRP A 195 -6.30 -2.00 2.46
C TRP A 195 -5.95 -1.77 3.94
N ASP A 196 -5.32 -0.65 4.24
CA ASP A 196 -4.91 -0.32 5.62
C ASP A 196 -6.04 0.29 6.46
N ASP A 197 -7.09 0.81 5.82
CA ASP A 197 -8.27 1.40 6.44
C ASP A 197 -9.53 1.27 5.56
N GLU A 198 -10.69 1.53 6.15
CA GLU A 198 -12.01 1.34 5.53
C GLU A 198 -12.40 2.46 4.55
N ASP A 199 -11.90 3.68 4.74
CA ASP A 199 -12.19 4.82 3.83
C ASP A 199 -11.44 4.65 2.51
N THR A 200 -10.18 4.23 2.58
CA THR A 200 -9.37 3.80 1.42
C THR A 200 -10.02 2.61 0.71
N ARG A 201 -10.51 1.62 1.45
CA ARG A 201 -11.26 0.49 0.85
C ARG A 201 -12.50 0.96 0.12
N ALA A 202 -13.31 1.82 0.74
CA ALA A 202 -14.51 2.39 0.12
C ALA A 202 -14.18 3.22 -1.14
N PHE A 203 -13.03 3.90 -1.18
CA PHE A 203 -12.61 4.65 -2.37
C PHE A 203 -12.30 3.75 -3.58
N TYR A 204 -11.72 2.57 -3.38
CA TYR A 204 -11.39 1.64 -4.49
C TYR A 204 -12.50 0.62 -4.80
N GLU A 205 -13.28 0.19 -3.82
CA GLU A 205 -14.27 -0.89 -3.97
C GLU A 205 -15.72 -0.40 -4.11
N CYS A 206 -16.09 0.73 -3.48
CA CYS A 206 -17.46 1.25 -3.52
C CYS A 206 -17.62 2.31 -4.62
N LEU A 207 -17.73 1.86 -5.86
CA LEU A 207 -18.09 2.70 -7.02
C LEU A 207 -19.60 3.01 -7.04
N PRO A 208 -20.05 4.17 -7.55
CA PRO A 208 -21.47 4.49 -7.64
C PRO A 208 -22.15 3.70 -8.77
N ASP A 209 -23.36 3.17 -8.53
CA ASP A 209 -24.15 2.51 -9.57
C ASP A 209 -24.78 3.55 -10.51
N LEU A 210 -24.19 3.73 -11.69
CA LEU A 210 -24.68 4.66 -12.71
C LEU A 210 -26.12 4.37 -13.15
N ARG A 211 -26.61 3.12 -13.05
CA ARG A 211 -27.99 2.77 -13.42
C ARG A 211 -29.04 3.34 -12.45
N ALA A 212 -28.65 3.69 -11.22
CA ALA A 212 -29.52 4.35 -10.27
C ALA A 212 -29.66 5.87 -10.53
N PHE A 213 -28.72 6.47 -11.26
CA PHE A 213 -28.65 7.93 -11.50
C PHE A 213 -28.85 8.35 -12.96
N VAL A 214 -28.80 7.40 -13.90
CA VAL A 214 -28.80 7.65 -15.36
C VAL A 214 -29.66 6.61 -16.09
N PRO A 215 -30.63 7.02 -16.94
CA PRO A 215 -31.38 6.09 -17.78
C PRO A 215 -30.48 5.24 -18.70
N ALA A 216 -30.75 3.93 -18.78
CA ALA A 216 -29.92 2.96 -19.52
C ALA A 216 -29.65 3.33 -21.00
N VAL A 217 -30.60 4.02 -21.65
CA VAL A 217 -30.45 4.54 -23.02
C VAL A 217 -29.24 5.48 -23.15
N LEU A 218 -28.97 6.32 -22.14
CA LEU A 218 -27.82 7.22 -22.11
C LEU A 218 -26.51 6.50 -21.72
N LEU A 219 -26.59 5.35 -21.06
CA LEU A 219 -25.43 4.49 -20.80
C LEU A 219 -24.96 3.74 -22.06
N GLY A 220 -25.79 3.69 -23.10
CA GLY A 220 -25.49 3.04 -24.37
C GLY A 220 -25.98 1.58 -24.45
N GLU A 221 -26.82 1.15 -23.52
CA GLU A 221 -27.45 -0.17 -23.54
C GLU A 221 -28.66 -0.15 -24.49
N ALA A 222 -28.44 -0.58 -25.74
CA ALA A 222 -29.47 -0.73 -26.75
C ALA A 222 -29.39 -2.10 -27.42
N ASP A 223 -30.19 -3.07 -26.94
CA ASP A 223 -31.19 -3.78 -27.77
C ASP A 223 -32.06 -4.75 -26.91
N PRO A 224 -33.19 -5.28 -27.42
CA PRO A 224 -34.26 -5.80 -26.57
C PRO A 224 -34.10 -7.26 -26.14
N LYS A 225 -34.06 -7.51 -24.81
CA LYS A 225 -34.55 -8.72 -24.10
C LYS A 225 -34.30 -8.63 -22.56
N ALA A 226 -34.75 -7.54 -21.92
CA ALA A 226 -34.43 -7.24 -20.52
C ALA A 226 -35.64 -6.97 -19.60
N ASN A 227 -36.87 -7.30 -20.02
CA ASN A 227 -38.07 -7.22 -19.16
C ASN A 227 -38.49 -8.61 -18.68
N GLU A 228 -37.90 -9.09 -17.58
CA GLU A 228 -38.48 -10.20 -16.78
C GLU A 228 -37.88 -10.37 -15.37
N ILE A 229 -36.65 -9.89 -15.10
CA ILE A 229 -35.94 -10.18 -13.84
C ILE A 229 -36.19 -9.13 -12.73
N SER A 230 -36.42 -7.86 -13.07
CA SER A 230 -36.55 -6.76 -12.10
C SER A 230 -37.95 -6.59 -11.47
N MET A 231 -38.62 -7.70 -11.11
CA MET A 231 -39.87 -7.70 -10.33
C MET A 231 -39.92 -8.87 -9.34
N LYS A 232 -38.98 -8.94 -8.38
CA LYS A 232 -39.02 -9.96 -7.31
C LYS A 232 -38.31 -9.65 -5.99
N MET A 233 -37.98 -8.40 -5.68
CA MET A 233 -37.41 -8.00 -4.37
C MET A 233 -37.97 -6.68 -3.82
N GLN A 234 -39.29 -6.48 -3.88
CA GLN A 234 -39.94 -5.47 -3.03
C GLN A 234 -41.38 -5.90 -2.67
N GLU A 235 -41.87 -5.38 -1.54
CA GLU A 235 -43.21 -5.57 -0.93
C GLU A 235 -43.47 -6.88 -0.16
N GLN A 236 -43.25 -6.81 1.16
CA GLN A 236 -44.17 -7.35 2.17
C GLN A 236 -44.88 -6.16 2.85
N HIS A 237 -46.08 -6.39 3.41
CA HIS A 237 -47.10 -5.38 3.80
C HIS A 237 -47.74 -4.67 2.57
N THR A 238 -49.07 -4.64 2.36
CA THR A 238 -50.22 -5.06 3.20
C THR A 238 -51.42 -5.57 2.35
N GLU A 239 -52.33 -6.33 2.96
CA GLU A 239 -53.62 -6.84 2.43
C GLU A 239 -54.74 -5.75 2.31
N PRO A 240 -55.95 -6.03 1.76
CA PRO A 240 -56.26 -6.70 0.46
C PRO A 240 -57.48 -6.13 -0.33
N ALA A 241 -57.64 -6.55 -1.61
CA ALA A 241 -58.92 -6.81 -2.34
C ALA A 241 -59.90 -5.65 -2.72
N PRO A 242 -60.84 -5.85 -3.69
CA PRO A 242 -60.79 -6.63 -4.95
C PRO A 242 -61.46 -5.91 -6.17
N GLU A 243 -61.71 -6.67 -7.26
CA GLU A 243 -62.61 -6.40 -8.42
C GLU A 243 -62.15 -5.34 -9.48
N SER A 244 -62.37 -5.52 -10.80
CA SER A 244 -62.93 -6.63 -11.61
C SER A 244 -62.59 -6.46 -13.11
N ASP A 245 -62.52 -7.56 -13.89
CA ASP A 245 -62.92 -7.78 -15.32
C ASP A 245 -62.55 -6.75 -16.44
N GLN A 246 -62.35 -7.10 -17.73
CA GLN A 246 -62.60 -8.31 -18.53
C GLN A 246 -61.75 -8.26 -19.85
N ASP A 247 -61.56 -9.40 -20.54
CA ASP A 247 -61.56 -9.66 -22.01
C ASP A 247 -61.17 -8.58 -23.08
N GLN A 248 -60.62 -8.87 -24.28
CA GLN A 248 -60.50 -10.12 -25.06
C GLN A 248 -59.42 -10.01 -26.20
N GLN A 249 -59.06 -11.17 -26.78
CA GLN A 249 -58.71 -11.54 -28.19
C GLN A 249 -58.64 -10.45 -29.32
N ALA A 250 -57.89 -10.60 -30.44
CA ALA A 250 -56.89 -11.60 -30.91
C ALA A 250 -56.15 -11.19 -32.23
N ALA A 251 -54.91 -11.71 -32.38
CA ALA A 251 -54.32 -12.42 -33.55
C ALA A 251 -54.02 -11.77 -34.95
N GLN A 252 -53.13 -12.49 -35.67
CA GLN A 252 -52.66 -12.36 -37.07
C GLN A 252 -51.70 -11.18 -37.35
N ASP A 253 -50.45 -11.37 -37.83
CA ASP A 253 -49.85 -12.17 -38.93
C ASP A 253 -49.82 -11.45 -40.29
N ALA A 254 -48.62 -10.98 -40.66
CA ALA A 254 -48.15 -10.86 -42.04
C ALA A 254 -46.61 -10.79 -42.05
N ALA A 255 -45.96 -11.55 -42.92
CA ALA A 255 -44.52 -11.46 -43.18
C ALA A 255 -44.29 -11.13 -44.65
N GLU A 256 -43.24 -10.37 -44.96
CA GLU A 256 -42.74 -10.26 -46.33
C GLU A 256 -41.21 -10.13 -46.35
N VAL A 257 -40.60 -10.52 -47.46
CA VAL A 257 -39.16 -10.74 -47.61
C VAL A 257 -38.67 -10.04 -48.88
N SER A 258 -37.56 -9.32 -48.81
CA SER A 258 -36.79 -8.93 -49.99
C SER A 258 -35.29 -8.99 -49.75
N SER A 259 -34.63 -9.87 -50.50
CA SER A 259 -33.19 -9.92 -50.69
C SER A 259 -32.78 -9.05 -51.88
N ASP A 260 -31.60 -8.44 -51.85
CA ASP A 260 -30.67 -8.56 -52.98
C ASP A 260 -29.19 -8.37 -52.56
N SER A 261 -28.29 -8.32 -53.54
CA SER A 261 -26.95 -8.89 -53.50
C SER A 261 -25.92 -8.04 -54.27
N GLY A 262 -24.62 -8.34 -54.10
CA GLY A 262 -23.53 -7.77 -54.93
C GLY A 262 -22.40 -7.18 -54.07
N ALA A 263 -21.23 -7.77 -53.85
CA ALA A 263 -20.24 -8.46 -54.71
C ALA A 263 -19.04 -7.57 -55.11
N LEU A 264 -17.93 -7.80 -54.38
CA LEU A 264 -16.55 -7.99 -54.88
C LEU A 264 -15.84 -6.89 -55.69
N GLN A 265 -14.64 -6.49 -55.21
CA GLN A 265 -13.39 -6.68 -55.97
C GLN A 265 -12.14 -6.63 -55.06
N GLU A 266 -11.10 -7.38 -55.44
CA GLU A 266 -9.77 -7.41 -54.79
C GLU A 266 -8.73 -6.59 -55.59
N GLY A 267 -7.60 -6.19 -54.96
CA GLY A 267 -6.51 -5.52 -55.69
C GLY A 267 -5.19 -5.36 -54.93
N LYS A 268 -4.14 -6.08 -55.36
CA LYS A 268 -2.72 -5.96 -54.97
C LYS A 268 -2.18 -4.55 -55.32
N GLY A 269 -1.09 -3.99 -54.75
CA GLY A 269 -0.06 -4.47 -53.80
C GLY A 269 1.29 -3.74 -54.05
N ILE A 270 2.39 -4.21 -53.45
CA ILE A 270 3.81 -3.80 -53.67
C ILE A 270 4.34 -2.54 -52.93
N ASP A 271 4.96 -2.81 -51.77
CA ASP A 271 6.29 -2.36 -51.29
C ASP A 271 7.06 -1.23 -52.02
N LYS A 272 7.54 -0.24 -51.24
CA LYS A 272 8.95 0.20 -51.23
C LYS A 272 9.31 1.11 -50.05
N GLY A 273 10.20 0.64 -49.18
CA GLY A 273 10.83 1.47 -48.13
C GLY A 273 11.93 2.40 -48.65
N LYS A 274 12.29 3.42 -47.85
CA LYS A 274 13.55 4.17 -48.00
C LYS A 274 13.94 4.94 -46.74
N ASP A 275 15.08 4.58 -46.16
CA ASP A 275 15.65 5.27 -45.00
C ASP A 275 16.16 6.67 -45.33
N LYS A 276 16.17 7.54 -44.30
CA LYS A 276 17.08 8.70 -44.23
C LYS A 276 17.24 9.18 -42.79
N GLU A 277 18.40 8.92 -42.22
CA GLU A 277 18.90 9.71 -41.09
C GLU A 277 19.36 11.10 -41.57
N GLU A 278 19.19 12.15 -40.77
CA GLU A 278 20.34 12.86 -40.20
C GLU A 278 19.96 13.86 -39.09
N LYS A 279 20.63 13.68 -37.95
CA LYS A 279 21.16 14.65 -36.97
C LYS A 279 20.49 16.00 -36.66
N ASP A 280 20.51 16.25 -35.36
CA ASP A 280 20.22 17.50 -34.67
C ASP A 280 21.09 18.69 -35.10
N LYS A 281 20.54 19.90 -34.89
CA LYS A 281 21.28 20.94 -34.16
C LYS A 281 20.35 21.94 -33.49
N GLU A 282 20.48 22.05 -32.17
CA GLU A 282 19.77 23.00 -31.34
C GLU A 282 20.21 24.46 -31.61
N LYS A 283 19.34 25.41 -31.27
CA LYS A 283 19.78 26.63 -30.59
C LYS A 283 18.65 27.29 -29.80
N ILE A 284 18.75 27.19 -28.48
CA ILE A 284 17.90 27.91 -27.51
C ILE A 284 18.27 29.40 -27.52
N LYS A 285 17.28 30.28 -27.32
CA LYS A 285 17.51 31.55 -26.63
C LYS A 285 16.23 32.11 -25.99
N ASP A 286 16.26 32.27 -24.67
CA ASP A 286 15.24 33.00 -23.91
C ASP A 286 15.26 34.52 -24.15
N SER A 287 14.09 35.14 -23.99
CA SER A 287 13.96 36.45 -23.33
C SER A 287 12.53 36.64 -22.82
N ASP A 288 12.41 37.05 -21.55
CA ASP A 288 11.17 37.16 -20.78
C ASP A 288 10.48 38.54 -20.93
N LYS A 289 9.28 38.66 -20.35
CA LYS A 289 8.55 39.87 -19.87
C LYS A 289 7.58 40.69 -20.75
N GLU A 290 6.32 40.59 -20.30
CA GLU A 290 5.38 41.67 -19.90
C GLU A 290 4.61 42.54 -20.92
N LYS A 291 3.29 42.26 -20.96
CA LYS A 291 2.14 43.19 -20.83
C LYS A 291 2.08 44.46 -21.71
N GLY A 292 1.15 44.44 -22.67
CA GLY A 292 0.46 45.61 -23.23
C GLY A 292 -1.06 45.42 -23.21
N LYS A 293 -1.83 46.50 -23.04
CA LYS A 293 -3.30 46.50 -22.92
C LYS A 293 -3.95 47.20 -24.13
N GLU A 294 -5.12 46.68 -24.54
CA GLU A 294 -6.17 47.44 -25.27
C GLU A 294 -5.77 47.95 -26.70
N LYS A 295 -6.69 48.18 -27.65
CA LYS A 295 -8.17 48.25 -27.63
C LYS A 295 -8.77 47.92 -29.02
N ASP A 296 -10.10 47.96 -29.09
CA ASP A 296 -11.04 48.21 -30.21
C ASP A 296 -10.50 48.47 -31.65
N ALA A 297 -11.24 48.24 -32.75
CA ALA A 297 -12.40 47.40 -33.12
C ALA A 297 -12.86 47.86 -34.52
N ASP A 298 -13.31 46.95 -35.41
CA ASP A 298 -14.44 47.29 -36.32
C ASP A 298 -15.16 46.04 -36.88
N LYS A 299 -16.22 46.28 -37.65
CA LYS A 299 -17.37 45.37 -37.85
C LYS A 299 -17.45 44.65 -39.20
N LYS A 300 -18.10 43.47 -39.10
CA LYS A 300 -19.01 42.84 -40.07
C LYS A 300 -18.52 42.63 -41.53
N GLY A 301 -18.35 41.34 -41.85
CA GLY A 301 -18.80 40.76 -43.12
C GLY A 301 -19.68 39.53 -42.81
N GLU A 302 -20.79 39.34 -43.51
CA GLU A 302 -21.78 38.30 -43.18
C GLU A 302 -21.55 37.02 -44.00
N ASN A 303 -21.70 35.84 -43.36
CA ASN A 303 -22.12 34.62 -44.04
C ASN A 303 -22.64 33.58 -43.03
N GLU A 304 -23.97 33.49 -42.89
CA GLU A 304 -24.61 32.38 -42.18
C GLU A 304 -24.86 31.21 -43.14
N LYS A 305 -24.22 30.05 -42.90
CA LYS A 305 -24.81 28.73 -43.23
C LYS A 305 -24.07 27.49 -42.69
N GLU A 306 -23.56 27.52 -41.45
CA GLU A 306 -23.15 26.27 -40.78
C GLU A 306 -23.28 26.32 -39.24
N LYS A 307 -24.52 26.22 -38.73
CA LYS A 307 -24.83 26.16 -37.28
C LYS A 307 -25.89 25.10 -36.97
N SER A 308 -25.48 23.83 -37.00
CA SER A 308 -26.31 22.70 -36.51
C SER A 308 -25.50 21.53 -35.92
N LYS A 309 -24.22 21.74 -35.57
CA LYS A 309 -23.35 20.74 -34.89
C LYS A 309 -22.46 21.30 -33.76
N GLY A 310 -22.65 22.55 -33.35
CA GLY A 310 -21.72 23.25 -32.44
C GLY A 310 -21.93 23.03 -30.93
N GLN A 311 -23.13 22.64 -30.50
CA GLN A 311 -23.59 22.87 -29.12
C GLN A 311 -23.30 21.70 -28.14
N GLU A 312 -23.08 20.49 -28.65
CA GLU A 312 -22.58 19.36 -27.84
C GLU A 312 -21.11 19.55 -27.44
N GLY A 313 -20.32 20.20 -28.30
CA GLY A 313 -18.89 20.39 -28.10
C GLY A 313 -18.56 21.26 -26.89
N THR A 314 -19.27 22.37 -26.72
CA THR A 314 -19.06 23.33 -25.62
C THR A 314 -19.32 22.73 -24.25
N ASN A 315 -20.31 21.84 -24.13
CA ASN A 315 -20.72 21.27 -22.86
C ASN A 315 -19.69 20.25 -22.35
N LEU A 316 -19.14 19.42 -23.24
CA LEU A 316 -18.04 18.53 -22.86
C LEU A 316 -16.77 19.31 -22.55
N GLU A 317 -16.43 20.35 -23.32
CA GLU A 317 -15.23 21.16 -23.06
C GLU A 317 -15.29 21.78 -21.66
N ALA A 318 -16.45 22.29 -21.24
CA ALA A 318 -16.68 22.81 -19.88
C ALA A 318 -16.57 21.73 -18.78
N LEU A 319 -16.96 20.48 -19.07
CA LEU A 319 -16.75 19.34 -18.16
C LEU A 319 -15.26 18.99 -18.04
N LEU A 320 -14.52 18.97 -19.16
CA LEU A 320 -13.08 18.67 -19.15
C LEU A 320 -12.27 19.76 -18.41
N GLN A 321 -12.68 21.03 -18.50
CA GLN A 321 -12.07 22.12 -17.71
C GLN A 321 -12.35 22.01 -16.20
N ARG A 322 -13.34 21.22 -15.76
CA ARG A 322 -13.62 20.95 -14.34
C ARG A 322 -12.84 19.75 -13.76
N LEU A 323 -12.31 18.86 -14.61
CA LEU A 323 -11.57 17.67 -14.15
C LEU A 323 -10.41 18.00 -13.19
N PRO A 324 -9.56 19.02 -13.42
CA PRO A 324 -8.46 19.35 -12.48
C PRO A 324 -8.92 19.85 -11.11
N GLY A 325 -10.19 20.24 -10.95
CA GLY A 325 -10.78 20.62 -9.66
C GLY A 325 -11.39 19.45 -8.88
N CYS A 326 -11.42 18.24 -9.45
CA CYS A 326 -12.09 17.08 -8.87
C CYS A 326 -11.18 16.32 -7.88
N VAL A 327 -10.80 17.01 -6.80
CA VAL A 327 -9.89 16.53 -5.75
C VAL A 327 -10.60 15.81 -4.58
N SER A 328 -11.80 15.25 -4.82
CA SER A 328 -12.52 14.43 -3.84
C SER A 328 -13.40 13.39 -4.52
N ARG A 329 -13.74 12.32 -3.79
CA ARG A 329 -14.60 11.22 -4.26
C ARG A 329 -15.94 11.74 -4.80
N ASP A 330 -16.62 12.56 -4.03
CA ASP A 330 -17.99 12.97 -4.33
C ASP A 330 -18.04 13.94 -5.54
N LEU A 331 -17.00 14.77 -5.72
CA LEU A 331 -16.86 15.63 -6.90
C LEU A 331 -16.62 14.81 -8.19
N ILE A 332 -15.73 13.80 -8.16
CA ILE A 332 -15.45 13.01 -9.35
C ILE A 332 -16.60 12.06 -9.69
N ASP A 333 -17.30 11.51 -8.68
CA ASP A 333 -18.49 10.69 -8.89
C ASP A 333 -19.63 11.54 -9.50
N GLN A 334 -19.85 12.76 -9.01
CA GLN A 334 -20.80 13.70 -9.62
C GLN A 334 -20.42 14.01 -11.08
N LEU A 335 -19.16 14.35 -11.36
CA LEU A 335 -18.71 14.64 -12.73
C LEU A 335 -18.82 13.42 -13.65
N THR A 336 -18.70 12.20 -13.10
CA THR A 336 -18.90 10.95 -13.83
C THR A 336 -20.38 10.77 -14.23
N VAL A 337 -21.32 11.05 -13.32
CA VAL A 337 -22.76 11.06 -13.64
C VAL A 337 -23.07 12.15 -14.67
N GLU A 338 -22.55 13.37 -14.52
CA GLU A 338 -22.70 14.45 -15.50
C GLU A 338 -22.19 14.05 -16.91
N PHE A 339 -21.04 13.36 -16.99
CA PHE A 339 -20.51 12.88 -18.26
C PHE A 339 -21.43 11.86 -18.95
N CYS A 340 -22.17 11.03 -18.19
CA CYS A 340 -23.08 10.04 -18.78
C CYS A 340 -24.24 10.71 -19.55
N TYR A 341 -24.69 11.90 -19.14
CA TYR A 341 -25.66 12.70 -19.91
C TYR A 341 -25.07 13.33 -21.18
N LEU A 342 -23.74 13.28 -21.35
CA LEU A 342 -23.00 13.71 -22.55
C LEU A 342 -22.39 12.52 -23.33
N ASN A 343 -22.79 11.29 -23.03
CA ASN A 343 -22.19 10.08 -23.59
C ASN A 343 -22.35 9.99 -25.12
N SER A 344 -21.22 9.93 -25.83
CA SER A 344 -21.19 9.55 -27.24
C SER A 344 -19.83 8.93 -27.59
N LYS A 345 -19.76 8.14 -28.67
CA LYS A 345 -18.50 7.54 -29.15
C LYS A 345 -17.42 8.58 -29.51
N SER A 346 -17.82 9.83 -29.77
CA SER A 346 -16.92 10.97 -29.94
C SER A 346 -16.46 11.53 -28.58
N ASN A 347 -17.41 11.74 -27.66
CA ASN A 347 -17.16 12.35 -26.35
C ASN A 347 -16.34 11.43 -25.43
N ARG A 348 -16.52 10.10 -25.50
CA ARG A 348 -15.67 9.12 -24.81
C ARG A 348 -14.21 9.18 -25.28
N LYS A 349 -13.97 9.33 -26.60
CA LYS A 349 -12.61 9.53 -27.15
C LYS A 349 -11.97 10.85 -26.72
N LYS A 350 -12.77 11.92 -26.62
CA LYS A 350 -12.31 13.21 -26.07
C LYS A 350 -11.98 13.09 -24.57
N LEU A 351 -12.85 12.44 -23.79
CA LEU A 351 -12.63 12.19 -22.36
C LEU A 351 -11.34 11.41 -22.11
N VAL A 352 -11.13 10.28 -22.80
CA VAL A 352 -9.89 9.48 -22.66
C VAL A 352 -8.64 10.32 -22.95
N ARG A 353 -8.68 11.21 -23.95
CA ARG A 353 -7.56 12.15 -24.20
C ARG A 353 -7.40 13.20 -23.11
N GLY A 354 -8.48 13.71 -22.52
CA GLY A 354 -8.41 14.63 -21.38
C GLY A 354 -7.81 13.95 -20.14
N LEU A 355 -8.27 12.73 -19.83
CA LEU A 355 -7.77 11.92 -18.72
C LEU A 355 -6.32 11.49 -18.93
N PHE A 356 -5.90 11.12 -20.14
CA PHE A 356 -4.51 10.76 -20.43
C PHE A 356 -3.53 11.94 -20.25
N ASN A 357 -3.95 13.16 -20.60
CA ASN A 357 -3.12 14.36 -20.53
C ASN A 357 -3.11 15.02 -19.14
N VAL A 358 -3.00 14.24 -18.07
CA VAL A 358 -2.84 14.77 -16.69
C VAL A 358 -1.58 15.64 -16.62
N PRO A 359 -1.64 16.85 -16.01
CA PRO A 359 -0.45 17.64 -15.73
C PRO A 359 0.54 16.84 -14.88
N ARG A 360 1.82 16.88 -15.26
CA ARG A 360 2.88 16.11 -14.59
C ARG A 360 3.08 16.51 -13.12
N THR A 361 2.74 17.76 -12.79
CA THR A 361 2.75 18.34 -11.44
C THR A 361 1.59 17.88 -10.56
N SER A 362 0.53 17.30 -11.15
CA SER A 362 -0.75 17.02 -10.48
C SER A 362 -1.04 15.52 -10.39
N LEU A 363 -0.12 14.80 -9.74
CA LEU A 363 -0.17 13.34 -9.59
C LEU A 363 -1.28 12.90 -8.61
N GLU A 364 -1.75 13.80 -7.75
CA GLU A 364 -2.91 13.64 -6.86
C GLU A 364 -4.24 13.45 -7.59
N LEU A 365 -4.32 13.78 -8.89
CA LEU A 365 -5.53 13.57 -9.69
C LEU A 365 -5.67 12.12 -10.20
N LEU A 366 -4.58 11.34 -10.21
CA LEU A 366 -4.56 9.99 -10.78
C LEU A 366 -5.53 8.99 -10.12
N PRO A 367 -5.72 8.96 -8.78
CA PRO A 367 -6.71 8.08 -8.15
C PRO A 367 -8.15 8.45 -8.55
N TYR A 368 -8.48 9.75 -8.60
CA TYR A 368 -9.81 10.23 -8.98
C TYR A 368 -10.10 9.95 -10.46
N TYR A 369 -9.16 10.23 -11.36
CA TYR A 369 -9.31 9.94 -12.79
C TYR A 369 -9.46 8.43 -13.02
N SER A 370 -8.74 7.60 -12.24
CA SER A 370 -8.90 6.13 -12.28
C SER A 370 -10.26 5.68 -11.76
N ARG A 371 -10.81 6.33 -10.71
CA ARG A 371 -12.17 6.08 -10.21
C ARG A 371 -13.24 6.42 -11.25
N MET A 372 -13.10 7.51 -11.99
CA MET A 372 -13.99 7.86 -13.11
C MET A 372 -13.95 6.77 -14.20
N VAL A 373 -12.75 6.33 -14.60
CA VAL A 373 -12.58 5.27 -15.61
C VAL A 373 -13.19 3.95 -15.13
N ALA A 374 -12.95 3.57 -13.87
CA ALA A 374 -13.49 2.35 -13.29
C ALA A 374 -15.02 2.37 -13.24
N THR A 375 -15.60 3.47 -12.76
CA THR A 375 -17.05 3.70 -12.72
C THR A 375 -17.67 3.62 -14.11
N LEU A 376 -17.09 4.32 -15.10
CA LEU A 376 -17.58 4.28 -16.48
C LEU A 376 -17.42 2.89 -17.12
N SER A 377 -16.41 2.09 -16.76
CA SER A 377 -16.17 0.77 -17.35
C SER A 377 -17.33 -0.22 -17.14
N THR A 378 -18.17 0.01 -16.12
CA THR A 378 -19.37 -0.81 -15.81
C THR A 378 -20.34 -0.90 -17.00
N CYS A 379 -20.53 0.21 -17.72
CA CYS A 379 -21.39 0.33 -18.92
C CYS A 379 -20.62 0.66 -20.21
N MET A 380 -19.49 1.37 -20.12
CA MET A 380 -18.72 1.93 -21.24
C MET A 380 -17.28 1.36 -21.26
N LYS A 381 -17.17 0.04 -21.46
CA LYS A 381 -15.90 -0.71 -21.44
C LYS A 381 -14.82 -0.18 -22.41
N ASP A 382 -15.21 0.55 -23.46
CA ASP A 382 -14.29 1.15 -24.43
C ASP A 382 -13.47 2.31 -23.84
N VAL A 383 -13.96 2.99 -22.80
CA VAL A 383 -13.21 4.05 -22.08
C VAL A 383 -11.94 3.46 -21.46
N SER A 384 -12.09 2.36 -20.70
CA SER A 384 -11.00 1.65 -20.05
C SER A 384 -9.99 1.08 -21.06
N SER A 385 -10.44 0.42 -22.13
CA SER A 385 -9.52 -0.19 -23.09
C SER A 385 -8.72 0.84 -23.88
N MET A 386 -9.35 1.96 -24.30
CA MET A 386 -8.65 3.03 -25.01
C MET A 386 -7.58 3.71 -24.14
N LEU A 387 -7.86 3.93 -22.84
CA LEU A 387 -6.90 4.56 -21.94
C LEU A 387 -5.72 3.63 -21.62
N LEU A 388 -5.97 2.35 -21.34
CA LEU A 388 -4.93 1.37 -21.07
C LEU A 388 -3.97 1.22 -22.26
N GLN A 389 -4.51 1.10 -23.48
CA GLN A 389 -3.70 1.04 -24.69
C GLN A 389 -2.77 2.25 -24.82
N MET A 390 -3.30 3.48 -24.63
CA MET A 390 -2.49 4.70 -24.72
C MET A 390 -1.39 4.76 -23.63
N LEU A 391 -1.66 4.27 -22.42
CA LEU A 391 -0.68 4.22 -21.33
C LEU A 391 0.40 3.15 -21.58
N GLU A 392 0.04 1.99 -22.12
CA GLU A 392 0.97 0.91 -22.45
C GLU A 392 1.86 1.27 -23.67
N GLU A 393 1.31 1.88 -24.71
CA GLU A 393 2.07 2.42 -25.84
C GLU A 393 3.06 3.51 -25.39
N GLU A 394 2.62 4.43 -24.52
CA GLU A 394 3.50 5.44 -23.93
C GLU A 394 4.58 4.83 -23.02
N PHE A 395 4.26 3.82 -22.20
CA PHE A 395 5.25 3.13 -21.36
C PHE A 395 6.35 2.49 -22.22
N ASN A 396 5.96 1.72 -23.25
CA ASN A 396 6.90 1.01 -24.13
C ASN A 396 7.76 1.98 -24.97
N PHE A 397 7.21 3.14 -25.35
CA PHE A 397 8.00 4.22 -25.97
C PHE A 397 8.98 4.87 -24.98
N LEU A 398 8.54 5.15 -23.75
CA LEU A 398 9.32 5.88 -22.75
C LEU A 398 10.39 5.05 -22.05
N ILE A 399 10.19 3.73 -21.82
CA ILE A 399 11.11 2.90 -21.03
C ILE A 399 12.54 2.94 -21.60
N ASN A 400 12.66 2.88 -22.94
CA ASN A 400 13.91 2.92 -23.68
C ASN A 400 14.58 4.32 -23.76
N LYS A 401 13.88 5.39 -23.36
CA LYS A 401 14.42 6.76 -23.39
C LYS A 401 15.22 7.06 -22.12
N LYS A 402 16.46 7.54 -22.28
CA LYS A 402 17.38 7.89 -21.17
C LYS A 402 17.50 9.39 -20.88
N ASP A 403 16.81 10.23 -21.64
CA ASP A 403 16.72 11.68 -21.46
C ASP A 403 16.00 12.06 -20.14
N GLN A 404 16.53 13.07 -19.45
CA GLN A 404 16.03 13.60 -18.18
C GLN A 404 14.72 14.38 -18.32
N MET A 405 14.43 15.03 -19.46
CA MET A 405 13.18 15.79 -19.66
C MET A 405 11.90 14.92 -19.62
N ASN A 406 12.07 13.60 -19.59
CA ASN A 406 11.03 12.60 -19.63
C ASN A 406 10.80 11.84 -18.30
N ILE A 407 11.56 12.12 -17.23
CA ILE A 407 11.41 11.42 -15.93
C ILE A 407 9.99 11.61 -15.35
N GLU A 408 9.50 12.84 -15.34
CA GLU A 408 8.16 13.18 -14.88
C GLU A 408 7.07 12.46 -15.69
N THR A 409 7.24 12.36 -17.02
CA THR A 409 6.29 11.65 -17.90
C THR A 409 6.25 10.15 -17.57
N LYS A 410 7.43 9.53 -17.38
CA LYS A 410 7.55 8.13 -16.96
C LYS A 410 6.86 7.91 -15.61
N ILE A 411 7.07 8.81 -14.63
CA ILE A 411 6.47 8.73 -13.29
C ILE A 411 4.94 8.88 -13.36
N ARG A 412 4.42 9.88 -14.09
CA ARG A 412 2.98 10.08 -14.30
C ARG A 412 2.35 8.83 -14.93
N ASN A 413 2.94 8.33 -16.02
CA ASN A 413 2.49 7.14 -16.74
C ASN A 413 2.39 5.92 -15.81
N ILE A 414 3.48 5.60 -15.10
CA ILE A 414 3.56 4.38 -14.31
C ILE A 414 2.67 4.44 -13.05
N ARG A 415 2.52 5.62 -12.43
CA ARG A 415 1.56 5.85 -11.34
C ARG A 415 0.12 5.67 -11.85
N PHE A 416 -0.22 6.14 -13.05
CA PHE A 416 -1.58 5.96 -13.59
C PHE A 416 -1.91 4.48 -13.86
N ILE A 417 -0.96 3.71 -14.40
CA ILE A 417 -1.11 2.25 -14.56
C ILE A 417 -1.29 1.57 -13.18
N GLY A 418 -0.55 2.01 -12.15
CA GLY A 418 -0.69 1.52 -10.77
C GLY A 418 -2.04 1.84 -10.12
N GLU A 419 -2.58 3.04 -10.31
CA GLU A 419 -3.93 3.42 -9.84
C GLU A 419 -5.03 2.62 -10.54
N LEU A 420 -4.95 2.47 -11.87
CA LEU A 420 -5.89 1.64 -12.63
C LEU A 420 -5.80 0.15 -12.22
N CYS A 421 -4.66 -0.32 -11.71
CA CYS A 421 -4.52 -1.68 -11.20
C CYS A 421 -5.26 -1.89 -9.87
N LYS A 422 -5.22 -0.91 -8.96
CA LYS A 422 -5.99 -0.92 -7.71
C LYS A 422 -7.51 -0.97 -7.95
N PHE A 423 -7.98 -0.29 -8.99
CA PHE A 423 -9.37 -0.40 -9.47
C PHE A 423 -9.67 -1.67 -10.31
N LYS A 424 -8.72 -2.60 -10.45
CA LYS A 424 -8.81 -3.83 -11.28
C LYS A 424 -9.10 -3.58 -12.77
N ILE A 425 -8.80 -2.37 -13.26
CA ILE A 425 -8.91 -1.99 -14.67
C ILE A 425 -7.63 -2.37 -15.42
N ALA A 426 -6.46 -2.00 -14.90
CA ALA A 426 -5.20 -2.53 -15.41
C ALA A 426 -4.96 -3.95 -14.86
N PRO A 427 -4.79 -4.97 -15.72
CA PRO A 427 -4.54 -6.33 -15.24
C PRO A 427 -3.16 -6.41 -14.58
N ALA A 428 -3.04 -7.18 -13.49
CA ALA A 428 -1.78 -7.34 -12.75
C ALA A 428 -0.60 -7.78 -13.66
N GLY A 429 -0.88 -8.57 -14.72
CA GLY A 429 0.10 -8.94 -15.74
C GLY A 429 0.79 -7.77 -16.43
N LEU A 430 0.05 -6.70 -16.76
CA LEU A 430 0.62 -5.48 -17.35
C LEU A 430 1.57 -4.81 -16.35
N VAL A 431 1.15 -4.67 -15.10
CA VAL A 431 1.98 -4.12 -14.02
C VAL A 431 3.26 -4.95 -13.81
N PHE A 432 3.15 -6.28 -13.81
CA PHE A 432 4.32 -7.14 -13.70
C PHE A 432 5.24 -7.10 -14.92
N SER A 433 4.71 -6.91 -16.14
CA SER A 433 5.52 -6.68 -17.34
C SER A 433 6.27 -5.34 -17.28
N CYS A 434 5.59 -4.26 -16.87
CA CYS A 434 6.22 -2.95 -16.67
C CYS A 434 7.30 -3.00 -15.58
N LEU A 435 7.01 -3.63 -14.43
CA LEU A 435 7.99 -3.81 -13.35
C LEU A 435 9.19 -4.64 -13.83
N LYS A 436 8.97 -5.76 -14.52
CA LYS A 436 10.05 -6.60 -15.07
C LYS A 436 10.92 -5.80 -16.05
N ALA A 437 10.34 -5.03 -16.96
CA ALA A 437 11.11 -4.20 -17.90
C ALA A 437 12.02 -3.18 -17.18
N CYS A 438 11.56 -2.63 -16.04
CA CYS A 438 12.38 -1.75 -15.20
C CYS A 438 13.48 -2.50 -14.42
N LEU A 439 13.24 -3.76 -14.02
CA LEU A 439 14.23 -4.61 -13.33
C LEU A 439 15.27 -5.22 -14.29
N ASP A 440 14.92 -5.45 -15.56
CA ASP A 440 15.81 -5.96 -16.60
C ASP A 440 16.92 -4.94 -16.94
N ASP A 441 16.56 -3.68 -17.26
CA ASP A 441 17.52 -2.54 -17.28
C ASP A 441 17.33 -1.67 -16.03
N PHE A 442 17.69 -2.24 -14.87
CA PHE A 442 17.70 -1.50 -13.59
C PHE A 442 18.88 -0.51 -13.55
N THR A 443 18.71 0.64 -14.22
CA THR A 443 19.65 1.77 -14.26
C THR A 443 18.89 3.11 -14.31
N HIS A 444 19.49 4.16 -13.75
CA HIS A 444 19.00 5.55 -13.79
C HIS A 444 17.48 5.66 -13.52
N HIS A 445 16.73 6.29 -14.44
CA HIS A 445 15.29 6.55 -14.34
C HIS A 445 14.43 5.29 -14.13
N ASN A 446 14.89 4.11 -14.54
CA ASN A 446 14.10 2.88 -14.40
C ASN A 446 14.02 2.44 -12.92
N ILE A 447 14.97 2.85 -12.09
CA ILE A 447 14.93 2.65 -10.63
C ILE A 447 13.83 3.54 -10.03
N ASP A 448 13.79 4.83 -10.37
CA ASP A 448 12.74 5.75 -9.91
C ASP A 448 11.35 5.27 -10.38
N VAL A 449 11.21 4.83 -11.63
CA VAL A 449 9.96 4.31 -12.21
C VAL A 449 9.49 3.03 -11.50
N ALA A 450 10.39 2.07 -11.25
CA ALA A 450 10.07 0.87 -10.48
C ALA A 450 9.59 1.21 -9.06
N CYS A 451 10.30 2.11 -8.36
CA CYS A 451 9.93 2.53 -7.01
C CYS A 451 8.56 3.23 -6.99
N ASN A 452 8.28 4.12 -7.96
CA ASN A 452 6.98 4.79 -8.07
C ASN A 452 5.81 3.81 -8.35
N LEU A 453 6.05 2.75 -9.12
CA LEU A 453 5.04 1.69 -9.35
C LEU A 453 4.74 0.92 -8.05
N LEU A 454 5.79 0.56 -7.31
CA LEU A 454 5.72 -0.13 -6.03
C LEU A 454 5.01 0.73 -4.96
N GLU A 455 5.36 2.01 -4.87
CA GLU A 455 4.68 3.00 -4.02
C GLU A 455 3.17 3.08 -4.32
N THR A 456 2.79 3.00 -5.59
CA THR A 456 1.39 3.15 -6.01
C THR A 456 0.54 1.91 -5.75
N CYS A 457 1.06 0.71 -6.07
CA CYS A 457 0.26 -0.53 -6.12
C CYS A 457 0.97 -1.80 -5.62
N GLY A 458 2.27 -1.75 -5.29
CA GLY A 458 3.02 -2.94 -4.90
C GLY A 458 2.51 -3.59 -3.60
N ARG A 459 2.05 -2.77 -2.63
CA ARG A 459 1.40 -3.24 -1.39
C ARG A 459 0.08 -3.98 -1.66
N PHE A 460 -0.74 -3.45 -2.57
CA PHE A 460 -2.00 -4.07 -3.02
C PHE A 460 -1.73 -5.42 -3.71
N LEU A 461 -0.73 -5.49 -4.59
CA LEU A 461 -0.31 -6.73 -5.25
C LEU A 461 0.35 -7.73 -4.30
N TYR A 462 1.02 -7.26 -3.25
CA TYR A 462 1.66 -8.12 -2.25
C TYR A 462 0.65 -8.77 -1.30
N ARG A 463 -0.41 -8.05 -0.93
CA ARG A 463 -1.50 -8.58 -0.08
C ARG A 463 -2.58 -9.34 -0.84
N SER A 464 -2.77 -9.09 -2.14
CA SER A 464 -3.76 -9.81 -2.95
C SER A 464 -3.35 -11.28 -3.14
N PRO A 465 -4.21 -12.26 -2.78
CA PRO A 465 -3.84 -13.69 -2.77
C PRO A 465 -3.59 -14.28 -4.17
N GLU A 466 -4.06 -13.61 -5.21
CA GLU A 466 -3.84 -13.97 -6.61
C GLU A 466 -2.40 -13.68 -7.07
N THR A 467 -1.75 -12.69 -6.48
CA THR A 467 -0.49 -12.09 -6.95
C THR A 467 0.64 -12.06 -5.92
N THR A 468 0.34 -12.34 -4.65
CA THR A 468 1.29 -12.25 -3.51
C THR A 468 2.62 -12.99 -3.76
N ILE A 469 2.58 -14.21 -4.31
CA ILE A 469 3.76 -15.03 -4.63
C ILE A 469 4.63 -14.33 -5.68
N ARG A 470 4.03 -13.90 -6.79
CA ARG A 470 4.74 -13.18 -7.87
C ARG A 470 5.35 -11.88 -7.36
N MET A 471 4.59 -11.15 -6.51
CA MET A 471 5.02 -9.88 -5.95
C MET A 471 6.21 -10.05 -4.97
N ALA A 472 6.19 -11.09 -4.13
CA ALA A 472 7.31 -11.45 -3.27
C ALA A 472 8.59 -11.69 -4.09
N ASN A 473 8.50 -12.52 -5.15
CA ASN A 473 9.61 -12.83 -6.03
C ASN A 473 10.19 -11.58 -6.73
N MET A 474 9.33 -10.64 -7.15
CA MET A 474 9.78 -9.36 -7.73
C MET A 474 10.48 -8.46 -6.69
N LEU A 475 10.00 -8.42 -5.45
CA LEU A 475 10.61 -7.66 -4.35
C LEU A 475 11.98 -8.22 -3.93
N GLU A 476 12.17 -9.54 -3.98
CA GLU A 476 13.48 -10.17 -3.76
C GLU A 476 14.48 -9.86 -4.88
N ILE A 477 14.03 -9.88 -6.14
CA ILE A 477 14.85 -9.46 -7.30
C ILE A 477 15.28 -8.00 -7.16
N LEU A 478 14.37 -7.11 -6.76
CA LEU A 478 14.65 -5.69 -6.49
C LEU A 478 15.76 -5.50 -5.45
N MET A 479 15.65 -6.16 -4.29
CA MET A 479 16.67 -6.07 -3.22
C MET A 479 18.00 -6.71 -3.61
N ARG A 480 17.98 -7.81 -4.39
CA ARG A 480 19.20 -8.40 -4.95
C ARG A 480 19.88 -7.45 -5.94
N LEU A 481 19.12 -6.79 -6.81
CA LEU A 481 19.65 -5.83 -7.78
C LEU A 481 20.27 -4.62 -7.07
N LYS A 482 19.59 -4.04 -6.07
CA LYS A 482 20.12 -2.97 -5.21
C LYS A 482 21.50 -3.31 -4.65
N ASN A 483 21.64 -4.49 -4.05
CA ASN A 483 22.87 -4.94 -3.39
C ASN A 483 24.01 -5.30 -4.37
N VAL A 484 23.70 -5.63 -5.63
CA VAL A 484 24.71 -6.01 -6.66
C VAL A 484 25.10 -4.84 -7.57
N LYS A 485 24.21 -3.87 -7.78
CA LYS A 485 24.42 -2.73 -8.70
C LYS A 485 25.24 -1.58 -8.10
N ASN A 486 25.52 -1.58 -6.80
CA ASN A 486 26.20 -0.49 -6.07
C ASN A 486 25.56 0.88 -6.35
N LEU A 487 24.26 0.99 -6.07
CA LEU A 487 23.49 2.21 -6.27
C LEU A 487 24.00 3.37 -5.41
N ASP A 488 23.80 4.61 -5.87
CA ASP A 488 24.05 5.79 -5.05
C ASP A 488 23.12 5.84 -3.82
N PRO A 489 23.45 6.62 -2.77
CA PRO A 489 22.65 6.66 -1.54
C PRO A 489 21.17 7.04 -1.74
N ARG A 490 20.83 7.89 -2.73
CA ARG A 490 19.45 8.29 -3.00
C ARG A 490 18.67 7.12 -3.62
N HIS A 491 19.21 6.50 -4.68
CA HIS A 491 18.58 5.32 -5.29
C HIS A 491 18.52 4.12 -4.33
N SER A 492 19.57 3.90 -3.53
CA SER A 492 19.60 2.85 -2.50
C SER A 492 18.47 3.02 -1.47
N THR A 493 18.31 4.24 -0.94
CA THR A 493 17.25 4.57 0.04
C THR A 493 15.85 4.50 -0.58
N LEU A 494 15.69 4.97 -1.83
CA LEU A 494 14.41 4.92 -2.54
C LEU A 494 13.92 3.47 -2.73
N VAL A 495 14.83 2.55 -3.06
CA VAL A 495 14.52 1.12 -3.19
C VAL A 495 14.14 0.48 -1.85
N GLU A 496 14.81 0.83 -0.75
CA GLU A 496 14.42 0.36 0.59
C GLU A 496 13.03 0.86 0.99
N ASN A 497 12.73 2.14 0.77
CA ASN A 497 11.43 2.72 1.08
C ASN A 497 10.30 2.04 0.28
N ALA A 498 10.50 1.85 -1.03
CA ALA A 498 9.54 1.16 -1.89
C ALA A 498 9.34 -0.32 -1.50
N TYR A 499 10.41 -1.03 -1.13
CA TYR A 499 10.34 -2.40 -0.62
C TYR A 499 9.53 -2.48 0.69
N TYR A 500 9.88 -1.65 1.69
CA TYR A 500 9.24 -1.68 3.00
C TYR A 500 7.81 -1.08 3.01
N LEU A 501 7.41 -0.31 2.00
CA LEU A 501 6.00 0.04 1.82
C LEU A 501 5.17 -1.16 1.35
N CYS A 502 5.73 -2.01 0.48
CA CYS A 502 5.07 -3.21 -0.02
C CYS A 502 5.05 -4.33 1.02
N LYS A 503 6.24 -4.69 1.53
CA LYS A 503 6.46 -5.68 2.60
C LYS A 503 7.06 -4.96 3.81
N PRO A 504 6.25 -4.38 4.71
CA PRO A 504 6.75 -3.76 5.92
C PRO A 504 7.54 -4.79 6.75
N PRO A 505 8.63 -4.38 7.43
CA PRO A 505 9.42 -5.29 8.24
C PRO A 505 8.55 -5.85 9.37
N GLU A 506 8.76 -7.13 9.71
CA GLU A 506 7.96 -7.92 10.66
C GLU A 506 8.12 -7.42 12.12
N ARG A 507 7.59 -6.22 12.37
CA ARG A 507 7.39 -5.66 13.70
C ARG A 507 6.25 -6.45 14.33
N SER A 508 6.61 -7.44 15.16
CA SER A 508 5.66 -8.26 15.95
C SER A 508 4.47 -7.41 16.40
N ALA A 509 3.27 -7.75 15.92
CA ALA A 509 2.06 -6.98 16.20
C ALA A 509 1.97 -6.70 17.70
N ARG A 510 1.80 -5.42 18.08
CA ARG A 510 1.92 -4.97 19.49
C ARG A 510 0.83 -5.62 20.34
N VAL A 511 1.12 -6.83 20.86
CA VAL A 511 0.20 -7.61 21.68
C VAL A 511 -0.32 -6.70 22.80
N ALA A 512 -1.63 -6.46 22.80
CA ALA A 512 -2.27 -5.57 23.73
C ALA A 512 -2.17 -6.16 25.13
N LYS A 513 -1.08 -5.80 25.85
CA LYS A 513 -0.68 -6.45 27.11
C LYS A 513 -1.88 -6.58 28.04
N VAL A 514 -2.34 -7.82 28.25
CA VAL A 514 -3.45 -8.14 29.14
C VAL A 514 -3.06 -7.67 30.54
N ARG A 515 -3.96 -6.94 31.20
CA ARG A 515 -3.73 -6.29 32.50
C ARG A 515 -4.88 -6.63 33.44
N PRO A 516 -4.62 -6.90 34.73
CA PRO A 516 -5.67 -6.98 35.75
C PRO A 516 -6.58 -5.75 35.74
N PRO A 517 -7.87 -5.87 36.08
CA PRO A 517 -8.81 -4.74 36.06
C PRO A 517 -8.32 -3.52 36.86
N LEU A 518 -7.69 -3.73 38.01
CA LEU A 518 -7.08 -2.68 38.83
C LEU A 518 -5.99 -1.89 38.08
N HIS A 519 -5.13 -2.59 37.33
CA HIS A 519 -4.10 -1.98 36.49
C HIS A 519 -4.69 -1.24 35.28
N GLN A 520 -5.88 -1.64 34.79
CA GLN A 520 -6.59 -0.89 33.76
C GLN A 520 -7.24 0.37 34.35
N TYR A 521 -7.85 0.27 35.53
CA TYR A 521 -8.50 1.38 36.24
C TYR A 521 -7.51 2.49 36.62
N ILE A 522 -6.38 2.16 37.25
CA ILE A 522 -5.31 3.12 37.57
C ILE A 522 -4.81 3.83 36.29
N ARG A 523 -4.68 3.09 35.18
CA ARG A 523 -4.28 3.69 33.91
C ARG A 523 -5.35 4.59 33.29
N LYS A 524 -6.64 4.27 33.42
CA LYS A 524 -7.73 5.14 32.98
C LYS A 524 -7.72 6.45 33.78
N LEU A 525 -7.62 6.35 35.11
CA LEU A 525 -7.55 7.51 36.00
C LEU A 525 -6.41 8.48 35.63
N LEU A 526 -5.19 7.97 35.37
CA LEU A 526 -4.00 8.80 35.14
C LEU A 526 -3.77 9.22 33.68
N PHE A 527 -4.18 8.42 32.70
CA PHE A 527 -3.87 8.65 31.27
C PHE A 527 -5.11 8.88 30.38
N SER A 528 -6.29 9.04 30.96
CA SER A 528 -7.53 9.30 30.21
C SER A 528 -8.48 10.24 30.93
N ASP A 529 -8.69 10.02 32.24
CA ASP A 529 -9.64 10.80 33.03
C ASP A 529 -9.02 12.07 33.64
N LEU A 530 -7.69 12.18 33.73
CA LEU A 530 -6.99 13.27 34.41
C LEU A 530 -6.96 14.58 33.60
N ASP A 531 -7.51 15.63 34.20
CA ASP A 531 -7.55 16.99 33.72
C ASP A 531 -7.62 17.98 34.91
N LYS A 532 -7.39 19.28 34.65
CA LYS A 532 -7.58 20.39 35.59
C LYS A 532 -8.98 20.38 36.23
N THR A 533 -10.01 19.97 35.49
CA THR A 533 -11.40 19.89 35.99
C THR A 533 -11.70 18.62 36.79
N THR A 534 -10.94 17.53 36.59
CA THR A 534 -11.24 16.21 37.17
C THR A 534 -10.29 15.80 38.29
N ILE A 535 -9.19 16.53 38.52
CA ILE A 535 -8.14 16.16 39.49
C ILE A 535 -8.67 15.83 40.89
N GLU A 536 -9.64 16.59 41.42
CA GLU A 536 -10.28 16.28 42.70
C GLU A 536 -11.06 14.95 42.70
N HIS A 537 -11.64 14.58 41.56
CA HIS A 537 -12.30 13.29 41.41
C HIS A 537 -11.26 12.17 41.35
N VAL A 538 -10.23 12.33 40.50
CA VAL A 538 -9.14 11.36 40.34
C VAL A 538 -8.45 11.11 41.69
N LEU A 539 -8.07 12.15 42.42
CA LEU A 539 -7.49 12.06 43.77
C LEU A 539 -8.40 11.29 44.74
N ARG A 540 -9.71 11.55 44.72
CA ARG A 540 -10.70 10.83 45.53
C ARG A 540 -10.91 9.38 45.11
N GLN A 541 -10.49 8.95 43.92
CA GLN A 541 -10.47 7.53 43.54
C GLN A 541 -9.12 6.86 43.87
N LEU A 542 -7.99 7.55 43.67
CA LEU A 542 -6.66 7.04 44.04
C LEU A 542 -6.57 6.75 45.55
N ARG A 543 -7.15 7.62 46.39
CA ARG A 543 -7.28 7.42 47.85
C ARG A 543 -8.19 6.26 48.28
N LYS A 544 -8.84 5.55 47.34
CA LYS A 544 -9.71 4.38 47.62
C LYS A 544 -9.15 3.07 47.06
N LEU A 545 -7.97 3.09 46.46
CA LEU A 545 -7.33 1.88 45.94
C LEU A 545 -6.88 0.97 47.10
N PRO A 546 -6.74 -0.35 46.89
CA PRO A 546 -6.06 -1.22 47.85
C PRO A 546 -4.55 -0.98 47.75
N TRP A 547 -4.05 0.01 48.49
CA TRP A 547 -2.68 0.53 48.36
C TRP A 547 -1.61 -0.56 48.45
N SER A 548 -1.72 -1.47 49.43
CA SER A 548 -0.87 -2.66 49.61
C SER A 548 -0.65 -3.49 48.34
N ASP A 549 -1.65 -3.51 47.45
CA ASP A 549 -1.70 -4.42 46.30
C ASP A 549 -1.30 -3.71 45.00
N CYS A 550 -1.32 -2.37 44.99
CA CYS A 550 -1.18 -1.59 43.76
C CYS A 550 -0.14 -0.46 43.79
N GLU A 551 0.40 -0.10 44.94
CA GLU A 551 1.35 1.01 45.09
C GLU A 551 2.57 0.91 44.15
N PRO A 552 3.27 -0.23 44.01
CA PRO A 552 4.35 -0.36 43.02
C PRO A 552 3.89 -0.20 41.57
N TYR A 553 2.62 -0.48 41.26
CA TYR A 553 2.05 -0.23 39.93
C TYR A 553 1.63 1.23 39.74
N LEU A 554 1.19 1.89 40.81
CA LEU A 554 0.82 3.30 40.83
C LEU A 554 2.06 4.18 40.63
N LEU A 555 3.15 3.93 41.38
CA LEU A 555 4.46 4.56 41.21
C LEU A 555 4.95 4.39 39.76
N LYS A 556 4.90 3.16 39.25
CA LYS A 556 5.22 2.78 37.87
C LYS A 556 4.28 3.39 36.82
N CYS A 557 3.19 4.06 37.21
CA CYS A 557 2.38 4.91 36.34
C CYS A 557 2.69 6.41 36.53
N PHE A 558 2.99 6.88 37.73
CA PHE A 558 3.46 8.25 37.96
C PHE A 558 4.75 8.54 37.17
N MET A 559 5.71 7.60 37.14
CA MET A 559 6.92 7.65 36.28
C MET A 559 6.67 7.57 34.77
N LYS A 560 5.41 7.64 34.34
CA LYS A 560 5.03 7.62 32.93
C LYS A 560 4.29 8.89 32.52
N VAL A 561 4.67 10.02 33.13
CA VAL A 561 4.38 11.40 32.69
C VAL A 561 4.41 11.56 31.16
N TYR A 562 5.41 11.01 30.49
CA TYR A 562 5.59 10.98 29.02
C TYR A 562 4.53 10.18 28.23
N LYS A 563 3.51 9.60 28.91
CA LYS A 563 2.34 8.96 28.30
C LYS A 563 1.05 9.74 28.51
N GLY A 564 1.07 10.83 29.29
CA GLY A 564 0.02 11.85 29.33
C GLY A 564 0.30 12.97 28.33
N LYS A 565 -0.44 14.08 28.42
CA LYS A 565 -0.13 15.32 27.69
C LYS A 565 0.98 16.07 28.44
N TYR A 566 1.96 16.64 27.74
CA TYR A 566 3.08 17.35 28.35
C TYR A 566 2.62 18.50 29.28
N GLY A 567 1.69 19.35 28.81
CA GLY A 567 1.08 20.41 29.61
C GLY A 567 0.16 19.97 30.76
N GLN A 568 0.05 18.66 31.04
CA GLN A 568 -0.67 18.09 32.18
C GLN A 568 0.27 17.47 33.23
N ILE A 569 1.60 17.51 33.05
CA ILE A 569 2.57 16.92 34.02
C ILE A 569 2.41 17.52 35.42
N HIS A 570 2.11 18.82 35.52
CA HIS A 570 1.83 19.50 36.79
C HIS A 570 0.66 18.87 37.60
N LEU A 571 -0.28 18.18 36.93
CA LEU A 571 -1.39 17.49 37.61
C LEU A 571 -0.90 16.22 38.33
N ILE A 572 0.18 15.59 37.86
CA ILE A 572 0.78 14.43 38.54
C ILE A 572 1.46 14.88 39.84
N ALA A 573 2.24 15.97 39.82
CA ALA A 573 2.83 16.55 41.03
C ALA A 573 1.76 17.03 42.03
N SER A 574 0.68 17.64 41.53
CA SER A 574 -0.48 18.01 42.34
C SER A 574 -1.21 16.80 42.95
N LEU A 575 -1.30 15.68 42.22
CA LEU A 575 -1.79 14.41 42.78
C LEU A 575 -0.85 13.88 43.87
N THR A 576 0.47 13.95 43.70
CA THR A 576 1.43 13.59 44.76
C THR A 576 1.20 14.44 46.02
N ALA A 577 0.98 15.76 45.89
CA ALA A 577 0.68 16.66 47.02
C ALA A 577 -0.68 16.38 47.68
N GLY A 578 -1.63 15.85 46.92
CA GLY A 578 -2.91 15.36 47.45
C GLY A 578 -2.81 14.01 48.16
N LEU A 579 -1.78 13.21 47.85
CA LEU A 579 -1.58 11.85 48.35
C LEU A 579 -0.62 11.75 49.54
N SER A 580 0.44 12.57 49.62
CA SER A 580 1.41 12.57 50.74
C SER A 580 0.73 12.66 52.12
N ARG A 581 -0.35 13.45 52.20
CA ARG A 581 -1.23 13.59 53.39
C ARG A 581 -1.88 12.29 53.90
N TYR A 582 -1.74 11.18 53.18
CA TYR A 582 -2.28 9.86 53.48
C TYR A 582 -1.26 8.73 53.25
N HIS A 583 -0.32 8.93 52.33
CA HIS A 583 0.71 7.99 51.89
C HIS A 583 2.01 8.78 51.66
N ASP A 584 2.71 9.10 52.75
CA ASP A 584 3.90 9.97 52.72
C ASP A 584 5.11 9.26 52.07
N GLU A 585 5.32 8.00 52.41
CA GLU A 585 6.33 7.10 51.82
C GLU A 585 6.21 7.03 50.28
N PHE A 586 4.99 7.09 49.73
CA PHE A 586 4.74 7.13 48.29
C PHE A 586 5.23 8.43 47.64
N ALA A 587 5.14 9.56 48.33
CA ALA A 587 5.61 10.84 47.81
C ALA A 587 7.15 10.88 47.77
N VAL A 588 7.80 10.34 48.80
CA VAL A 588 9.26 10.14 48.83
C VAL A 588 9.70 9.22 47.68
N ALA A 589 9.05 8.05 47.53
CA ALA A 589 9.33 7.13 46.42
C ALA A 589 9.11 7.75 45.03
N VAL A 590 8.15 8.69 44.89
CA VAL A 590 7.95 9.46 43.65
C VAL A 590 9.10 10.44 43.38
N VAL A 591 9.73 11.02 44.40
CA VAL A 591 10.91 11.88 44.26
C VAL A 591 12.14 11.06 43.89
N ASP A 592 12.44 10.00 44.66
CA ASP A 592 13.63 9.17 44.48
C ASP A 592 13.71 8.55 43.08
N GLU A 593 12.62 7.94 42.62
CA GLU A 593 12.53 7.28 41.31
C GLU A 593 12.57 8.29 40.14
N VAL A 594 12.19 9.57 40.34
CA VAL A 594 12.39 10.64 39.34
C VAL A 594 13.86 11.05 39.25
N LEU A 595 14.54 11.20 40.38
CA LEU A 595 15.97 11.54 40.42
C LEU A 595 16.83 10.42 39.82
N GLU A 596 16.49 9.16 40.12
CA GLU A 596 17.15 7.99 39.55
C GLU A 596 16.92 7.88 38.03
N GLU A 597 15.69 8.07 37.52
CA GLU A 597 15.44 8.07 36.07
C GLU A 597 16.11 9.25 35.33
N ILE A 598 16.44 10.35 36.03
CA ILE A 598 17.30 11.42 35.48
C ILE A 598 18.76 10.97 35.44
N ARG A 599 19.29 10.36 36.51
CA ARG A 599 20.64 9.78 36.59
C ARG A 599 20.87 8.70 35.53
N VAL A 600 20.02 7.68 35.49
CA VAL A 600 20.06 6.59 34.49
C VAL A 600 19.91 7.16 33.07
N GLY A 601 19.17 8.25 32.91
CA GLY A 601 19.07 8.99 31.66
C GLY A 601 20.39 9.62 31.20
N LEU A 602 21.27 10.05 32.11
CA LEU A 602 22.62 10.54 31.81
C LEU A 602 23.60 9.38 31.55
N GLU A 603 23.45 8.28 32.28
CA GLU A 603 24.30 7.08 32.16
C GLU A 603 24.10 6.31 30.85
N LEU A 604 22.87 6.24 30.33
CA LEU A 604 22.55 5.55 29.07
C LEU A 604 22.68 6.45 27.82
N ASN A 605 22.48 7.76 27.99
CA ASN A 605 22.34 8.80 26.95
C ASN A 605 21.52 8.46 25.68
N ASP A 606 20.62 7.46 25.71
CA ASP A 606 19.88 6.99 24.53
C ASP A 606 18.99 8.09 23.90
N TYR A 607 19.23 8.36 22.62
CA TYR A 607 18.42 9.26 21.77
C TYR A 607 16.93 8.89 21.79
N GLY A 608 16.61 7.58 21.79
CA GLY A 608 15.25 7.06 21.87
C GLY A 608 14.52 7.41 23.18
N MET A 609 15.24 7.85 24.22
CA MET A 609 14.69 8.26 25.50
C MET A 609 14.64 9.79 25.72
N GLN A 610 15.06 10.62 24.74
CA GLN A 610 15.08 12.08 24.92
C GLN A 610 13.72 12.67 25.36
N GLN A 611 12.62 12.30 24.70
CA GLN A 611 11.27 12.75 25.10
C GLN A 611 10.90 12.30 26.52
N ARG A 612 11.40 11.13 26.97
CA ARG A 612 11.21 10.66 28.34
C ARG A 612 11.99 11.54 29.31
N ARG A 613 13.27 11.80 29.05
CA ARG A 613 14.17 12.60 29.89
C ARG A 613 13.63 14.02 30.08
N ILE A 614 13.24 14.72 29.01
CA ILE A 614 12.59 16.05 29.10
C ILE A 614 11.32 16.01 29.98
N ALA A 615 10.48 14.98 29.85
CA ALA A 615 9.29 14.85 30.70
C ALA A 615 9.61 14.58 32.18
N HIS A 616 10.76 13.96 32.52
CA HIS A 616 11.20 13.79 33.92
C HIS A 616 11.82 15.09 34.45
N MET A 617 12.57 15.85 33.63
CA MET A 617 13.01 17.20 33.99
C MET A 617 11.83 18.13 34.29
N ARG A 618 10.79 18.13 33.44
CA ARG A 618 9.56 18.88 33.70
C ARG A 618 8.89 18.40 34.99
N PHE A 619 8.81 17.08 35.20
CA PHE A 619 8.16 16.54 36.41
C PHE A 619 8.90 16.91 37.69
N LEU A 620 10.24 16.88 37.72
CA LEU A 620 11.03 17.33 38.87
C LEU A 620 10.80 18.82 39.19
N GLY A 621 10.78 19.69 38.17
CA GLY A 621 10.47 21.10 38.37
C GLY A 621 9.04 21.31 38.90
N GLU A 622 8.06 20.53 38.44
CA GLU A 622 6.71 20.58 39.00
C GLU A 622 6.67 20.01 40.43
N LEU A 623 7.48 19.00 40.78
CA LEU A 623 7.57 18.51 42.17
C LEU A 623 8.09 19.60 43.13
N TYR A 624 9.00 20.47 42.69
CA TYR A 624 9.37 21.69 43.42
C TYR A 624 8.19 22.66 43.52
N ASN A 625 7.48 22.92 42.40
CA ASN A 625 6.32 23.83 42.37
C ASN A 625 5.15 23.39 43.29
N TYR A 626 5.09 22.12 43.68
CA TYR A 626 4.12 21.55 44.62
C TYR A 626 4.76 21.13 45.96
N GLU A 627 5.91 21.71 46.34
CA GLU A 627 6.55 21.62 47.66
C GLU A 627 7.02 20.20 48.08
N HIS A 628 7.32 19.30 47.12
CA HIS A 628 7.89 17.96 47.40
C HIS A 628 9.41 17.92 47.50
N VAL A 629 10.11 18.87 46.88
CA VAL A 629 11.58 18.93 46.89
C VAL A 629 12.06 20.35 47.18
N ASP A 630 13.11 20.44 47.98
CA ASP A 630 13.79 21.70 48.27
C ASP A 630 14.57 22.24 47.07
N SER A 631 14.85 23.55 47.11
CA SER A 631 15.69 24.20 46.09
C SER A 631 17.10 23.60 45.98
N SER A 632 17.63 22.94 47.04
CA SER A 632 18.87 22.15 46.97
C SER A 632 18.80 21.10 45.88
N VAL A 633 17.80 20.20 45.93
CA VAL A 633 17.62 19.10 44.97
C VAL A 633 17.62 19.58 43.52
N ILE A 634 17.00 20.74 43.27
CA ILE A 634 16.98 21.38 41.95
C ILE A 634 18.38 21.84 41.53
N PHE A 635 19.12 22.55 42.38
CA PHE A 635 20.49 22.97 42.06
C PHE A 635 21.46 21.78 41.96
N ASP A 636 21.33 20.78 42.82
CA ASP A 636 22.18 19.59 42.82
C ASP A 636 21.95 18.76 41.55
N THR A 637 20.70 18.65 41.07
CA THR A 637 20.36 18.05 39.77
C THR A 637 20.88 18.87 38.59
N LEU A 638 20.76 20.20 38.64
CA LEU A 638 21.29 21.10 37.62
C LEU A 638 22.82 20.96 37.48
N TYR A 639 23.55 20.93 38.59
CA TYR A 639 25.01 20.69 38.59
C TYR A 639 25.38 19.27 38.15
N LEU A 640 24.61 18.23 38.55
CA LEU A 640 24.80 16.85 38.09
C LEU A 640 24.76 16.77 36.56
N ILE A 641 23.79 17.42 35.91
CA ILE A 641 23.65 17.41 34.45
C ILE A 641 24.86 18.05 33.74
N LEU A 642 25.47 19.10 34.30
CA LEU A 642 26.66 19.72 33.72
C LEU A 642 27.94 18.91 33.94
N VAL A 643 28.07 18.23 35.09
CA VAL A 643 29.35 17.61 35.52
C VAL A 643 29.44 16.12 35.18
N PHE A 644 28.32 15.39 35.10
CA PHE A 644 28.35 13.93 34.98
C PHE A 644 29.06 13.43 33.71
N GLY A 645 30.27 12.86 33.85
CA GLY A 645 31.10 12.40 32.72
C GLY A 645 31.78 13.52 31.91
N HIS A 646 31.47 14.79 32.16
CA HIS A 646 32.05 15.93 31.44
C HIS A 646 33.47 16.24 31.95
N GLY A 647 34.42 16.46 31.04
CA GLY A 647 35.84 16.61 31.38
C GLY A 647 36.51 15.32 31.85
N THR A 648 35.92 14.16 31.57
CA THR A 648 36.43 12.84 31.97
C THR A 648 36.80 11.98 30.75
N PRO A 649 37.54 10.87 30.91
CA PRO A 649 37.81 9.92 29.82
C PRO A 649 36.56 9.29 29.18
N GLU A 650 35.39 9.42 29.80
CA GLU A 650 34.11 8.88 29.33
C GLU A 650 33.29 9.91 28.52
N GLN A 651 33.77 11.16 28.41
CA GLN A 651 33.06 12.29 27.80
C GLN A 651 32.57 11.99 26.37
N ASP A 652 33.39 11.36 25.51
CA ASP A 652 33.01 11.03 24.13
C ASP A 652 31.78 10.10 24.03
N SER A 653 31.42 9.41 25.12
CA SER A 653 30.25 8.53 25.20
C SER A 653 29.07 9.15 25.96
N LEU A 654 29.32 9.94 27.01
CA LEU A 654 28.30 10.48 27.90
C LEU A 654 27.91 11.94 27.60
N ASP A 655 28.82 12.72 26.99
CA ASP A 655 28.63 14.14 26.67
C ASP A 655 29.51 14.60 25.48
N PRO A 656 29.43 13.95 24.30
CA PRO A 656 30.24 14.33 23.14
C PRO A 656 29.97 15.79 22.72
N PRO A 657 30.95 16.53 22.14
CA PRO A 657 30.83 17.97 21.90
C PRO A 657 29.60 18.42 21.11
N GLU A 658 29.12 17.57 20.18
CA GLU A 658 27.94 17.83 19.34
C GLU A 658 26.60 17.60 20.06
N ASP A 659 26.56 16.84 21.17
CA ASP A 659 25.30 16.52 21.86
C ASP A 659 24.85 17.64 22.80
N CYS A 660 24.08 18.57 22.26
CA CYS A 660 23.51 19.69 23.03
C CYS A 660 22.29 19.30 23.89
N PHE A 661 21.91 18.02 24.01
CA PHE A 661 20.68 17.63 24.73
C PHE A 661 20.67 17.99 26.22
N ARG A 662 21.84 17.99 26.88
CA ARG A 662 21.98 18.41 28.29
C ARG A 662 21.60 19.88 28.51
N ILE A 663 21.87 20.75 27.52
CA ILE A 663 21.42 22.15 27.53
C ILE A 663 19.90 22.19 27.63
N ARG A 664 19.20 21.41 26.79
CA ARG A 664 17.73 21.34 26.77
C ARG A 664 17.13 20.77 28.06
N MET A 665 17.81 19.82 28.72
CA MET A 665 17.42 19.33 30.05
C MET A 665 17.49 20.44 31.12
N VAL A 666 18.56 21.24 31.11
CA VAL A 666 18.72 22.39 32.01
C VAL A 666 17.69 23.47 31.74
N THR A 667 17.51 23.87 30.47
CA THR A 667 16.48 24.84 30.05
C THR A 667 15.09 24.40 30.51
N THR A 668 14.68 23.16 30.21
CA THR A 668 13.37 22.61 30.62
C THR A 668 13.13 22.74 32.13
N LEU A 669 14.14 22.45 32.96
CA LEU A 669 13.98 22.53 34.42
C LEU A 669 13.85 23.99 34.89
N LEU A 670 14.64 24.90 34.32
CA LEU A 670 14.63 26.31 34.66
C LEU A 670 13.37 27.05 34.15
N GLU A 671 12.83 26.71 32.98
CA GLU A 671 11.49 27.13 32.50
C GLU A 671 10.35 26.66 33.43
N THR A 672 10.60 25.65 34.26
CA THR A 672 9.56 25.04 35.11
C THR A 672 9.50 25.68 36.49
N CYS A 673 10.65 25.99 37.09
CA CYS A 673 10.75 26.47 38.47
C CYS A 673 11.74 27.63 38.68
N GLY A 674 12.53 28.01 37.67
CA GLY A 674 13.61 29.00 37.79
C GLY A 674 13.14 30.41 38.16
N HIS A 675 11.91 30.76 37.81
CA HIS A 675 11.29 32.05 38.16
C HIS A 675 11.05 32.22 39.67
N TYR A 676 11.01 31.13 40.46
CA TYR A 676 10.98 31.18 41.93
C TYR A 676 12.36 31.47 42.55
N PHE A 677 13.43 31.53 41.74
CA PHE A 677 14.79 31.83 42.18
C PHE A 677 15.15 33.31 41.91
N ASP A 678 14.22 34.23 42.18
CA ASP A 678 14.40 35.69 41.97
C ASP A 678 15.02 36.42 43.18
N ARG A 679 14.91 35.85 44.40
CA ARG A 679 15.27 36.49 45.68
C ARG A 679 16.24 35.67 46.55
N GLY A 680 16.81 36.35 47.55
CA GLY A 680 17.50 35.70 48.67
C GLY A 680 18.69 34.81 48.29
N SER A 681 18.75 33.64 48.92
CA SER A 681 19.81 32.63 48.70
C SER A 681 19.63 31.85 47.39
N SER A 682 18.40 31.53 47.00
CA SER A 682 18.10 30.84 45.73
C SER A 682 18.49 31.70 44.52
N LYS A 683 18.29 33.02 44.58
CA LYS A 683 18.82 33.94 43.57
C LYS A 683 20.32 33.77 43.39
N ARG A 684 21.11 33.80 44.48
CA ARG A 684 22.57 33.68 44.43
C ARG A 684 23.02 32.32 43.89
N LYS A 685 22.33 31.23 44.28
CA LYS A 685 22.57 29.89 43.72
C LYS A 685 22.32 29.84 42.21
N LEU A 686 21.22 30.44 41.72
CA LEU A 686 20.94 30.50 40.28
C LEU A 686 21.92 31.42 39.54
N ASP A 687 22.24 32.61 40.10
CA ASP A 687 23.22 33.53 39.52
C ASP A 687 24.57 32.82 39.30
N ARG A 688 25.05 32.07 40.32
CA ARG A 688 26.26 31.23 40.23
C ARG A 688 26.10 30.13 39.18
N PHE A 689 25.04 29.32 39.27
CA PHE A 689 24.81 28.20 38.35
C PHE A 689 24.83 28.67 36.89
N LEU A 690 24.20 29.80 36.57
CA LEU A 690 24.14 30.33 35.21
C LEU A 690 25.52 30.75 34.64
N VAL A 691 26.53 31.05 35.47
CA VAL A 691 27.91 31.25 35.00
C VAL A 691 28.58 29.90 34.66
N HIS A 692 28.43 28.88 35.52
CA HIS A 692 28.89 27.52 35.21
C HIS A 692 28.19 26.94 33.97
N PHE A 693 26.90 27.23 33.78
CA PHE A 693 26.12 26.83 32.61
C PHE A 693 26.59 27.55 31.34
N GLN A 694 26.93 28.85 31.40
CA GLN A 694 27.54 29.54 30.27
C GLN A 694 28.90 28.94 29.89
N ARG A 695 29.76 28.62 30.86
CA ARG A 695 31.02 27.89 30.61
C ARG A 695 30.75 26.54 29.93
N TYR A 696 29.74 25.79 30.39
CA TYR A 696 29.35 24.53 29.78
C TYR A 696 28.86 24.70 28.34
N ILE A 697 27.97 25.65 28.06
CA ILE A 697 27.47 25.96 26.71
C ILE A 697 28.63 26.28 25.76
N LEU A 698 29.60 27.09 26.21
CA LEU A 698 30.80 27.47 25.45
C LEU A 698 31.84 26.34 25.29
N SER A 699 31.63 25.19 25.92
CA SER A 699 32.47 23.98 25.74
C SER A 699 31.92 22.99 24.70
N LYS A 700 30.70 23.24 24.18
CA LYS A 700 30.06 22.43 23.14
C LYS A 700 30.46 22.94 21.75
N GLY A 701 30.10 22.18 20.72
CA GLY A 701 30.31 22.53 19.31
C GLY A 701 29.41 23.68 18.83
N ALA A 702 29.19 23.76 17.52
CA ALA A 702 28.26 24.74 16.95
C ALA A 702 26.83 24.44 17.43
N LEU A 703 26.21 25.41 18.10
CA LEU A 703 24.85 25.24 18.64
C LEU A 703 23.81 25.24 17.51
N PRO A 704 22.82 24.33 17.55
CA PRO A 704 21.61 24.44 16.72
C PRO A 704 20.84 25.74 17.04
N LEU A 705 20.36 26.43 16.01
CA LEU A 705 19.65 27.71 16.15
C LEU A 705 18.43 27.65 17.07
N ASP A 706 17.71 26.51 17.12
CA ASP A 706 16.61 26.31 18.06
C ASP A 706 17.09 26.34 19.52
N ILE A 707 18.26 25.76 19.81
CA ILE A 707 18.87 25.79 21.15
C ILE A 707 19.44 27.19 21.47
N GLU A 708 19.92 27.94 20.47
CA GLU A 708 20.32 29.34 20.66
C GLU A 708 19.13 30.23 21.03
N PHE A 709 17.97 30.05 20.38
CA PHE A 709 16.73 30.76 20.73
C PHE A 709 16.17 30.33 22.10
N ASP A 710 16.09 29.02 22.38
CA ASP A 710 15.71 28.47 23.71
C ASP A 710 16.58 29.11 24.83
N LEU A 711 17.89 29.26 24.59
CA LEU A 711 18.81 29.90 25.53
C LEU A 711 18.65 31.42 25.62
N GLN A 712 18.35 32.11 24.51
CA GLN A 712 18.11 33.55 24.51
C GLN A 712 16.88 33.90 25.34
N ASP A 713 15.77 33.20 25.13
CA ASP A 713 14.51 33.42 25.86
C ASP A 713 14.65 33.04 27.34
N LEU A 714 15.31 31.92 27.67
CA LEU A 714 15.60 31.52 29.05
C LEU A 714 16.36 32.60 29.84
N PHE A 715 17.41 33.17 29.25
CA PHE A 715 18.19 34.22 29.91
C PHE A 715 17.44 35.57 29.94
N ALA A 716 16.62 35.87 28.92
CA ALA A 716 15.77 37.06 28.91
C ALA A 716 14.65 37.02 29.96
N GLU A 717 14.05 35.86 30.22
CA GLU A 717 13.07 35.68 31.30
C GLU A 717 13.73 35.73 32.68
N LEU A 718 14.73 34.88 32.91
CA LEU A 718 15.25 34.68 34.27
C LEU A 718 16.22 35.77 34.72
N ARG A 719 17.05 36.31 33.81
CA ARG A 719 18.16 37.23 34.12
C ARG A 719 18.48 38.20 32.96
N PRO A 720 17.56 39.08 32.54
CA PRO A 720 17.75 39.97 31.37
C PRO A 720 18.93 40.94 31.48
N ASN A 721 19.50 41.15 32.67
CA ASN A 721 20.66 42.02 32.91
C ASN A 721 21.98 41.24 33.15
N MET A 722 22.02 39.92 32.92
CA MET A 722 23.22 39.12 33.14
C MET A 722 24.17 39.15 31.94
N THR A 723 25.47 39.33 32.21
CA THR A 723 26.53 39.27 31.20
C THR A 723 26.49 37.94 30.43
N ARG A 724 26.52 38.05 29.10
CA ARG A 724 26.67 36.94 28.16
C ARG A 724 28.14 36.85 27.75
N TYR A 725 28.81 35.75 28.11
CA TYR A 725 30.21 35.53 27.74
C TYR A 725 30.30 35.07 26.29
N SER A 726 31.30 35.57 25.56
CA SER A 726 31.52 35.30 24.13
C SER A 726 32.65 34.30 23.89
N SER A 727 33.51 34.05 24.88
CA SER A 727 34.56 33.03 24.80
C SER A 727 34.69 32.19 26.08
N ILE A 728 35.27 31.00 25.94
CA ILE A 728 35.48 30.07 27.05
C ILE A 728 36.48 30.63 28.09
N GLU A 729 37.42 31.48 27.67
CA GLU A 729 38.35 32.19 28.54
C GLU A 729 37.64 33.22 29.43
N GLU A 730 36.71 34.00 28.87
CA GLU A 730 35.89 34.95 29.64
C GLU A 730 35.04 34.23 30.70
N ALA A 731 34.38 33.13 30.30
CA ALA A 731 33.57 32.32 31.20
C ALA A 731 34.42 31.63 32.29
N ASN A 732 35.63 31.18 31.96
CA ASN A 732 36.57 30.63 32.94
C ASN A 732 37.05 31.69 33.95
N ALA A 733 37.41 32.89 33.48
CA ALA A 733 37.80 33.99 34.37
C ALA A 733 36.66 34.36 35.34
N ALA A 734 35.42 34.42 34.86
CA ALA A 734 34.25 34.68 35.69
C ALA A 734 33.96 33.58 36.72
N VAL A 735 34.22 32.30 36.40
CA VAL A 735 34.12 31.21 37.40
C VAL A 735 35.20 31.35 38.48
N ILE A 736 36.45 31.66 38.09
CA ILE A 736 37.55 31.86 39.04
C ILE A 736 37.25 33.05 39.98
N GLU A 737 36.79 34.19 39.46
CA GLU A 737 36.40 35.35 40.26
C GLU A 737 35.28 35.01 41.27
N LEU A 738 34.28 34.22 40.87
CA LEU A 738 33.23 33.73 41.77
C LEU A 738 33.78 32.81 42.87
N GLU A 739 34.70 31.91 42.54
CA GLU A 739 35.29 30.96 43.50
C GLU A 739 36.21 31.68 44.50
N GLU A 740 37.02 32.65 44.07
CA GLU A 740 37.83 33.51 44.94
C GLU A 740 36.96 34.42 45.84
N HIS A 741 35.86 34.97 45.31
CA HIS A 741 34.91 35.77 46.09
C HIS A 741 34.14 34.91 47.12
N GLU A 742 33.83 33.65 46.81
CA GLU A 742 33.24 32.74 47.81
C GLU A 742 34.24 32.29 48.89
N HIS A 743 35.49 32.05 48.53
CA HIS A 743 36.53 31.70 49.50
C HIS A 743 36.79 32.84 50.50
N SER A 744 36.84 34.09 50.04
CA SER A 744 36.99 35.27 50.91
C SER A 744 35.77 35.49 51.80
N VAL A 745 34.54 35.49 51.27
CA VAL A 745 33.30 35.62 52.07
C VAL A 745 33.15 34.47 53.10
N SER A 746 33.63 33.28 52.78
CA SER A 746 33.63 32.15 53.72
C SER A 746 34.67 32.30 54.84
N ALA A 747 35.87 32.80 54.50
CA ALA A 747 36.90 33.13 55.49
C ALA A 747 36.46 34.25 56.44
N ASP A 748 35.79 35.30 55.93
CA ASP A 748 35.29 36.41 56.74
C ASP A 748 34.16 36.00 57.69
N LYS A 749 33.32 35.02 57.31
CA LYS A 749 32.38 34.40 58.26
C LYS A 749 33.09 33.62 59.35
N ALA A 750 34.03 32.74 58.98
CA ALA A 750 34.79 31.94 59.92
C ALA A 750 35.69 32.77 60.85
N ASN A 751 36.04 34.00 60.45
CA ASN A 751 36.70 35.00 61.31
C ASN A 751 35.69 35.73 62.22
N ASN A 752 34.54 36.18 61.72
CA ASN A 752 33.54 36.88 62.54
C ASN A 752 32.98 36.00 63.67
N GLU A 753 32.71 34.72 63.42
CA GLU A 753 32.24 33.79 64.47
C GLU A 753 33.29 33.65 65.60
N LYS A 754 34.59 33.65 65.27
CA LYS A 754 35.68 33.62 66.26
C LYS A 754 35.86 34.93 67.03
N TYR A 755 35.39 36.05 66.49
CA TYR A 755 35.36 37.33 67.21
C TYR A 755 34.10 37.51 68.06
N SER A 756 32.96 36.90 67.71
CA SER A 756 31.71 37.08 68.47
C SER A 756 31.70 36.41 69.85
N ASP A 757 32.46 35.33 70.05
CA ASP A 757 32.47 34.57 71.30
C ASP A 757 33.29 35.23 72.45
N SER A 758 33.99 36.34 72.17
CA SER A 758 34.89 37.00 73.14
C SER A 758 34.28 38.21 73.86
N GLU A 759 33.18 38.80 73.36
CA GLU A 759 32.61 40.05 73.90
C GLU A 759 31.10 40.00 74.22
N ASN A 760 30.65 39.03 75.04
CA ASN A 760 29.41 39.24 75.81
C ASN A 760 29.22 38.45 77.12
N SER A 761 30.30 38.15 77.86
CA SER A 761 30.22 37.54 79.20
C SER A 761 30.19 38.57 80.35
N SER A 762 29.26 39.54 80.35
CA SER A 762 28.93 40.35 81.56
C SER A 762 27.64 41.19 81.50
N ARG A 763 26.49 40.59 81.81
CA ARG A 763 25.55 41.08 82.85
C ARG A 763 24.43 40.07 83.14
N ARG A 764 23.99 40.04 84.40
CA ARG A 764 23.04 39.05 84.95
C ARG A 764 21.69 39.68 85.31
N THR A 765 20.71 38.80 85.51
CA THR A 765 19.53 38.92 86.40
C THR A 765 18.31 39.80 86.03
N THR A 766 17.13 39.17 86.22
CA THR A 766 15.80 39.72 86.57
C THR A 766 15.03 40.55 85.53
N SER A 767 13.71 40.39 85.35
CA SER A 767 12.75 39.42 85.95
C SER A 767 11.36 39.44 85.27
N ASN A 768 10.65 38.29 85.32
CA ASN A 768 9.18 38.13 85.37
C ASN A 768 8.31 38.57 84.16
N ALA A 769 7.15 37.96 83.88
CA ALA A 769 6.60 36.65 84.28
C ALA A 769 5.33 36.27 83.47
N ASN A 770 5.03 34.96 83.40
CA ASN A 770 3.72 34.34 83.07
C ASN A 770 3.24 34.47 81.60
N SER A 771 2.38 33.57 81.06
CA SER A 771 1.58 32.52 81.71
C SER A 771 1.24 31.32 80.80
N VAL A 772 1.34 30.08 81.35
CA VAL A 772 0.35 28.97 81.29
C VAL A 772 -0.11 28.36 79.92
N ASN A 773 -0.33 27.03 79.74
CA ASN A 773 0.08 25.77 80.40
C ASN A 773 -0.46 24.54 79.59
N GLY A 774 0.07 23.32 79.79
CA GLY A 774 -0.51 22.04 79.33
C GLY A 774 0.49 21.08 78.65
N LYS A 775 1.36 20.36 79.39
CA LYS A 775 1.22 18.98 79.94
C LYS A 775 0.91 17.89 78.88
N SER A 776 1.81 16.92 78.59
CA SER A 776 2.37 15.79 79.41
C SER A 776 1.41 14.57 79.40
N ILE A 777 1.78 13.27 79.34
CA ILE A 777 2.96 12.42 79.73
C ILE A 777 3.21 11.39 78.59
N GLY A 778 4.33 10.66 78.35
CA GLY A 778 5.67 10.50 78.99
C GLY A 778 6.19 9.03 78.87
N ASN A 779 7.44 8.74 79.32
CA ASN A 779 8.23 7.47 79.19
C ASN A 779 8.73 7.16 77.75
N GLY A 780 9.89 6.54 77.47
CA GLY A 780 10.98 5.92 78.27
C GLY A 780 11.41 4.61 77.57
N THR A 781 12.67 4.29 77.24
CA THR A 781 13.91 4.23 78.08
C THR A 781 15.17 4.20 77.17
N GLU A 782 16.38 4.32 77.73
CA GLU A 782 17.69 4.33 77.05
C GLU A 782 18.23 2.92 76.72
N GLU A 783 18.99 2.75 75.63
CA GLU A 783 20.45 2.43 75.67
C GLU A 783 21.10 2.17 74.28
N ASN A 784 22.42 2.36 74.28
CA ASN A 784 23.35 2.53 73.14
C ASN A 784 23.63 1.30 72.25
N GLY A 785 23.90 1.55 70.97
CA GLY A 785 25.29 1.44 70.48
C GLY A 785 25.68 0.36 69.45
N ARG A 786 25.80 0.77 68.17
CA ARG A 786 26.93 0.49 67.23
C ARG A 786 26.73 1.37 65.98
N VAL A 787 27.60 2.35 65.72
CA VAL A 787 28.86 2.19 64.94
C VAL A 787 28.60 1.68 63.53
N HIS A 788 28.61 2.61 62.58
CA HIS A 788 28.84 2.38 61.16
C HIS A 788 29.95 3.37 60.72
N GLU A 789 30.85 2.94 59.84
CA GLU A 789 32.04 3.73 59.47
C GLU A 789 31.79 4.55 58.19
N ASP A 790 31.57 5.85 58.33
CA ASP A 790 31.53 6.78 57.19
C ASP A 790 32.95 7.09 56.70
N ILE A 791 33.38 6.43 55.62
CA ILE A 791 34.62 6.75 54.91
C ILE A 791 34.38 7.98 54.03
N GLY A 792 34.30 9.14 54.68
CA GLY A 792 34.19 10.46 54.05
C GLY A 792 35.42 10.79 53.22
N THR A 793 35.45 10.34 51.96
CA THR A 793 36.58 10.56 51.05
C THR A 793 36.60 12.01 50.57
N VAL A 794 37.43 12.85 51.19
CA VAL A 794 37.63 14.25 50.79
C VAL A 794 38.33 14.31 49.43
N ILE A 795 37.58 14.56 48.35
CA ILE A 795 38.15 14.82 47.02
C ILE A 795 38.74 16.24 47.01
N VAL A 796 40.03 16.33 47.30
CA VAL A 796 40.80 17.58 47.19
C VAL A 796 41.02 17.88 45.70
N ILE A 797 40.36 18.90 45.18
CA ILE A 797 40.64 19.44 43.85
C ILE A 797 42.05 20.05 43.87
N ARG A 798 42.99 19.41 43.17
CA ARG A 798 44.28 20.00 42.79
C ARG A 798 44.34 20.09 41.28
N GLY A 799 44.28 21.31 40.76
CA GLY A 799 44.64 21.57 39.37
C GLY A 799 46.11 21.19 39.13
N VAL A 800 46.37 20.54 38.00
CA VAL A 800 47.71 20.34 37.45
C VAL A 800 47.80 21.22 36.20
N ALA A 801 48.86 22.01 36.11
CA ALA A 801 49.19 22.78 34.92
C ALA A 801 50.30 22.07 34.13
N VAL A 802 50.36 22.39 32.83
CA VAL A 802 51.13 21.70 31.76
C VAL A 802 50.46 20.42 31.27
#